data_AF-A0A1G3VQ40-F1
#
_entry.id   AF-A0A1G3VQ40-F1
#
_cell.length_a   1.000
_cell.length_b   1.000
_cell.length_c   1.000
_cell.angle_alpha   90.00
_cell.angle_beta   90.00
_cell.angle_gamma   90.00
#
_symmetry.space_group_name_H-M   'P 1'
#
loop_
_entity.id
_entity.type
_entity.pdbx_description
1 polymer ?
#
loop_
_entity_poly.entity_id
_entity_poly.type
_entity_poly.pdbx_seq_one_letter_code
_entity_poly.pdbx_strand_id
1 'polypeptide(L)'
;MSIPKLKWIAVFCFVIAMVILLAGGFQQRNQLPPYPGKVSAPDGKVLFEKSDILAGQDVYQRYGLMDHGSIWGHGSQRGPEFSASTLHLIGDAVRDYWSGQDYQKGYMQLDNLQKAVIDAKTVSEIKENRYDSAKDTLTLTVAQAQAVDRISQHWGKTFKEGEMRYGFLPGTVPSDQERLQISRFFFWTAWVASTPRTADAATYTNNWPPDRSIGNVPTPNVYFWSVAGLLVFLIALGLFIFWVHHYELWYGPAKGASLAAILIDMPLTPSQLKAAKFFLVVVLLLLLQTSFGGLLAHYTVNPASFWFPIIATIFPYSLAKTWHLQLAIFWIATSWIASAIYLAPIIGGREPRKQGLLVELLFAAILVVALGSLGGEMAGIKGLWGDWWFWFGHQGWEYLELGRVWQILLLVGLVAWLLIVYRAVFPHLQMGHKDELNSLIWFYVFSAVFVVAFFGFGLFYGRGSHMTMADYWRWFVVHIWVEGIFEFFGVAAIAVLLVVMGLVTAKAALTIAYFTAAIVFLSGIVGTAHHYFWFGGPSYWLAWGTLFSSMEPIPLMGLVVRGMMEFKAIRREGKDFPYKWPLYFLVASSFWNFLGAGIFGFLINLPIVNYYEHGTYLTMNHGHTALFGTYGMLSIALLLFAWRGLVKKEHWNDGILKLSFFGLNGGLLIMSFVTLFPVGLIQAWVSFQDGLWAARDASFFERTTIMVLGNLRVIPDLIIIVLGVLPLAYFLFKTYPRLKAVEIKDGESVWDKMGINL
;
A
#
# COMPACT_ATOMS: atom_id res chain seq x y z
N MET A 1 -15.28 -30.45 -6.48
CA MET A 1 -15.82 -30.22 -5.12
C MET A 1 -17.18 -29.54 -5.18
N SER A 2 -18.04 -29.65 -4.16
CA SER A 2 -19.33 -28.93 -4.13
C SER A 2 -19.18 -27.50 -3.59
N ILE A 3 -19.98 -26.56 -4.10
CA ILE A 3 -19.98 -25.15 -3.67
C ILE A 3 -20.19 -24.99 -2.15
N PRO A 4 -21.13 -25.71 -1.49
CA PRO A 4 -21.29 -25.60 -0.04
C PRO A 4 -20.02 -25.98 0.75
N LYS A 5 -19.27 -26.99 0.29
CA LYS A 5 -18.01 -27.38 0.93
C LYS A 5 -16.96 -26.28 0.77
N LEU A 6 -16.79 -25.74 -0.43
CA LEU A 6 -15.85 -24.64 -0.70
C LEU A 6 -16.19 -23.38 0.11
N LYS A 7 -17.47 -23.04 0.23
CA LYS A 7 -17.95 -21.94 1.07
C LYS A 7 -17.50 -22.12 2.53
N TRP A 8 -17.72 -23.29 3.11
CA TRP A 8 -17.32 -23.55 4.50
C TRP A 8 -15.80 -23.58 4.70
N ILE A 9 -15.05 -24.07 3.71
CA ILE A 9 -13.58 -23.98 3.72
C ILE A 9 -13.14 -22.51 3.72
N ALA A 10 -13.70 -21.67 2.83
CA ALA A 10 -13.36 -20.24 2.80
C ALA A 10 -13.68 -19.54 4.13
N VAL A 11 -14.83 -19.83 4.74
CA VAL A 11 -15.20 -19.31 6.07
C VAL A 11 -14.23 -19.80 7.15
N PHE A 12 -13.86 -21.07 7.14
CA PHE A 12 -12.92 -21.64 8.11
C PHE A 12 -11.52 -21.01 7.98
N CYS A 13 -11.00 -20.89 6.75
CA CYS A 13 -9.75 -20.21 6.45
C CYS A 13 -9.77 -18.76 6.96
N PHE A 14 -10.84 -18.02 6.69
CA PHE A 14 -11.02 -16.65 7.19
C PHE A 14 -10.99 -16.58 8.72
N VAL A 15 -11.80 -17.40 9.40
CA VAL A 15 -11.89 -17.37 10.87
C VAL A 15 -10.55 -17.71 11.50
N ILE A 16 -9.87 -18.76 11.03
CA ILE A 16 -8.54 -19.14 11.55
C ILE A 16 -7.52 -18.03 11.31
N ALA A 17 -7.48 -17.48 10.11
CA ALA A 17 -6.53 -16.43 9.79
C ALA A 17 -6.72 -15.18 10.66
N MET A 18 -7.98 -14.76 10.86
CA MET A 18 -8.31 -13.65 11.76
C MET A 18 -7.94 -13.97 13.21
N VAL A 19 -8.18 -15.19 13.69
CA VAL A 19 -7.80 -15.60 15.05
C VAL A 19 -6.28 -15.56 15.22
N ILE A 20 -5.51 -16.11 14.29
CA ILE A 20 -4.04 -16.08 14.33
C ILE A 20 -3.54 -14.63 14.40
N LEU A 21 -4.03 -13.78 13.49
CA LEU A 21 -3.55 -12.41 13.38
C LEU A 21 -3.94 -11.56 14.60
N LEU A 22 -5.19 -11.65 15.08
CA LEU A 22 -5.67 -10.89 16.24
C LEU A 22 -5.07 -11.40 17.56
N ALA A 23 -4.95 -12.73 17.73
CA ALA A 23 -4.29 -13.30 18.92
C ALA A 23 -2.81 -12.92 18.97
N GLY A 24 -2.12 -12.96 17.82
CA GLY A 24 -0.74 -12.47 17.69
C GLY A 24 -0.62 -10.98 18.01
N GLY A 25 -1.57 -10.15 17.53
CA GLY A 25 -1.65 -8.72 17.86
C GLY A 25 -1.94 -8.44 19.33
N PHE A 26 -2.77 -9.26 19.97
CA PHE A 26 -3.08 -9.16 21.39
C PHE A 26 -1.86 -9.51 22.25
N GLN A 27 -1.15 -10.59 21.89
CA GLN A 27 0.01 -11.11 22.62
C GLN A 27 1.22 -10.18 22.54
N GLN A 28 1.46 -9.52 21.39
CA GLN A 28 2.61 -8.63 21.24
C GLN A 28 2.56 -7.40 22.15
N ARG A 29 1.39 -7.01 22.67
CA ARG A 29 1.24 -5.80 23.52
C ARG A 29 2.11 -5.86 24.78
N ASN A 30 2.38 -7.07 25.27
CA ASN A 30 3.22 -7.30 26.44
C ASN A 30 4.71 -7.44 26.07
N GLN A 31 5.05 -7.33 24.79
CA GLN A 31 6.40 -7.50 24.23
C GLN A 31 6.80 -6.28 23.39
N LEU A 32 6.13 -5.15 23.55
CA LEU A 32 6.52 -3.92 22.85
C LEU A 32 7.83 -3.38 23.44
N PRO A 33 8.69 -2.74 22.63
CA PRO A 33 9.81 -1.98 23.18
C PRO A 33 9.29 -0.90 24.14
N PRO A 34 9.90 -0.71 25.31
CA PRO A 34 9.41 0.30 26.24
C PRO A 34 9.72 1.70 25.67
N TYR A 35 8.83 2.65 25.96
CA TYR A 35 9.21 4.06 26.04
C TYR A 35 9.68 4.30 27.47
N PRO A 36 11.00 4.40 27.74
CA PRO A 36 11.49 4.53 29.11
C PRO A 36 10.93 5.78 29.77
N GLY A 37 10.46 5.67 31.01
CA GLY A 37 10.03 6.79 31.83
C GLY A 37 11.09 7.88 31.90
N LYS A 38 12.34 7.47 32.11
CA LYS A 38 13.53 8.33 32.11
C LYS A 38 14.69 7.71 31.34
N VAL A 39 15.47 8.56 30.68
CA VAL A 39 16.78 8.21 30.12
C VAL A 39 17.83 9.01 30.86
N SER A 40 18.79 8.35 31.49
CA SER A 40 19.80 8.98 32.33
C SER A 40 21.23 8.61 31.92
N ALA A 41 22.16 9.52 32.21
CA ALA A 41 23.59 9.24 32.16
C ALA A 41 24.04 8.41 33.39
N PRO A 42 25.27 7.85 33.38
CA PRO A 42 25.76 7.02 34.49
C PRO A 42 25.85 7.73 35.84
N ASP A 43 25.98 9.06 35.84
CA ASP A 43 26.03 9.90 37.03
C ASP A 43 24.63 10.21 37.62
N GLY A 44 23.57 9.66 37.02
CA GLY A 44 22.18 9.89 37.42
C GLY A 44 21.54 11.15 36.82
N LYS A 45 22.26 11.93 36.01
CA LYS A 45 21.68 13.08 35.30
C LYS A 45 20.63 12.60 34.29
N VAL A 46 19.40 13.08 34.42
CA VAL A 46 18.33 12.84 33.44
C VAL A 46 18.62 13.60 32.16
N LEU A 47 18.66 12.90 31.03
CA LEU A 47 18.90 13.47 29.70
C LEU A 47 17.59 13.87 29.02
N PHE A 48 16.57 13.02 29.13
CA PHE A 48 15.20 13.25 28.65
C PHE A 48 14.22 12.22 29.22
N GLU A 49 12.94 12.50 29.08
CA GLU A 49 11.85 11.67 29.62
C GLU A 49 10.96 11.09 28.52
N LYS A 50 10.09 10.15 28.90
CA LYS A 50 9.08 9.55 28.02
C LYS A 50 8.25 10.57 27.25
N SER A 51 7.88 11.68 27.90
CA SER A 51 7.10 12.77 27.32
C SER A 51 7.80 13.40 26.12
N ASP A 52 9.14 13.51 26.15
CA ASP A 52 9.93 14.05 25.05
C ASP A 52 9.93 13.12 23.84
N ILE A 53 9.99 11.80 24.07
CA ILE A 53 9.95 10.80 22.99
C ILE A 53 8.58 10.83 22.30
N LEU A 54 7.50 10.87 23.08
CA LEU A 54 6.14 10.94 22.53
C LEU A 54 5.88 12.26 21.80
N ALA A 55 6.39 13.38 22.32
CA ALA A 55 6.33 14.66 21.62
C ALA A 55 7.13 14.64 20.31
N GLY A 56 8.29 13.98 20.29
CA GLY A 56 9.07 13.79 19.07
C GLY A 56 8.34 12.93 18.02
N GLN A 57 7.61 11.91 18.47
CA GLN A 57 6.74 11.12 17.59
C GLN A 57 5.61 11.98 16.99
N ASP A 58 4.99 12.86 17.78
CA ASP A 58 3.98 13.81 17.29
C ASP A 58 4.59 14.75 16.22
N VAL A 59 5.82 15.23 16.41
CA VAL A 59 6.54 16.07 15.43
C VAL A 59 6.79 15.29 14.13
N TYR A 60 7.29 14.05 14.24
CA TYR A 60 7.50 13.17 13.08
C TYR A 60 6.22 12.99 12.24
N GLN A 61 5.09 12.79 12.92
CA GLN A 61 3.79 12.59 12.28
C GLN A 61 3.23 13.88 11.67
N ARG A 62 3.25 14.98 12.44
CA ARG A 62 2.68 16.28 12.07
C ARG A 62 3.29 16.84 10.78
N TYR A 63 4.60 16.77 10.65
CA TYR A 63 5.32 17.30 9.50
C TYR A 63 5.43 16.30 8.33
N GLY A 64 4.72 15.18 8.39
CA GLY A 64 4.66 14.18 7.32
C GLY A 64 6.03 13.57 7.00
N LEU A 65 6.87 13.36 8.01
CA LEU A 65 8.25 12.91 7.77
C LEU A 65 8.35 11.45 7.33
N MET A 66 7.30 10.64 7.56
CA MET A 66 7.15 9.31 6.95
C MET A 66 6.97 9.39 5.42
N ASP A 67 6.45 10.51 4.91
CA ASP A 67 6.35 10.77 3.47
C ASP A 67 7.61 11.42 2.90
N HIS A 68 8.64 11.59 3.72
CA HIS A 68 9.95 12.12 3.31
C HIS A 68 11.05 11.08 3.44
N GLY A 69 11.16 10.46 4.61
CA GLY A 69 12.08 9.37 4.93
C GLY A 69 11.32 8.18 5.51
N SER A 70 11.98 7.37 6.33
CA SER A 70 11.37 6.19 6.94
C SER A 70 11.88 5.90 8.34
N ILE A 71 11.07 5.20 9.13
CA ILE A 71 11.47 4.61 10.42
C ILE A 71 11.15 3.12 10.37
N TRP A 72 12.13 2.30 10.74
CA TRP A 72 12.07 0.84 10.64
C TRP A 72 11.71 0.38 9.21
N GLY A 73 12.21 1.14 8.22
CA GLY A 73 12.04 0.90 6.79
C GLY A 73 10.66 1.22 6.22
N HIS A 74 9.67 1.57 7.06
CA HIS A 74 8.36 2.04 6.61
C HIS A 74 8.35 3.55 6.39
N GLY A 75 7.85 3.98 5.24
CA GLY A 75 7.87 5.37 4.78
C GLY A 75 8.49 5.49 3.39
N SER A 76 8.96 6.68 3.04
CA SER A 76 9.48 6.99 1.71
C SER A 76 10.92 6.57 1.52
N GLN A 77 11.29 6.18 0.29
CA GLN A 77 12.56 5.52 -0.01
C GLN A 77 13.71 6.45 -0.44
N ARG A 78 13.43 7.74 -0.70
CA ARG A 78 14.44 8.72 -1.16
C ARG A 78 15.10 9.51 -0.02
N GLY A 79 14.36 9.80 1.06
CA GLY A 79 14.93 10.44 2.24
C GLY A 79 15.77 9.49 3.10
N PRO A 80 16.26 9.93 4.25
CA PRO A 80 17.00 9.07 5.17
C PRO A 80 16.10 8.00 5.80
N GLU A 81 16.71 6.90 6.23
CA GLU A 81 16.10 5.97 7.17
C GLU A 81 16.52 6.43 8.58
N PHE A 82 15.63 7.13 9.28
CA PHE A 82 15.99 7.91 10.47
C PHE A 82 16.58 7.05 11.58
N SER A 83 16.09 5.80 11.74
CA SER A 83 16.63 4.86 12.74
C SER A 83 18.03 4.38 12.38
N ALA A 84 18.29 4.01 11.13
CA ALA A 84 19.57 3.50 10.64
C ALA A 84 20.62 4.60 10.63
N SER A 85 20.29 5.80 10.13
CA SER A 85 21.18 6.96 10.15
C SER A 85 21.52 7.36 11.59
N THR A 86 20.53 7.39 12.49
CA THR A 86 20.78 7.72 13.90
C THR A 86 21.59 6.63 14.60
N LEU A 87 21.32 5.36 14.32
CA LEU A 87 22.08 4.24 14.87
C LEU A 87 23.54 4.25 14.43
N HIS A 88 23.80 4.56 13.16
CA HIS A 88 25.15 4.71 12.64
C HIS A 88 25.89 5.85 13.36
N LEU A 89 25.24 7.00 13.57
CA LEU A 89 25.79 8.12 14.34
C LEU A 89 26.09 7.76 15.79
N ILE A 90 25.26 6.93 16.44
CA ILE A 90 25.54 6.38 17.77
C ILE A 90 26.81 5.53 17.72
N GLY A 91 26.91 4.62 16.75
CA GLY A 91 28.09 3.78 16.52
C GLY A 91 29.37 4.61 16.39
N ASP A 92 29.35 5.64 15.54
CA ASP A 92 30.51 6.52 15.33
C ASP A 92 30.89 7.29 16.60
N ALA A 93 29.92 7.83 17.33
CA ALA A 93 30.19 8.52 18.59
C ALA A 93 30.84 7.60 19.63
N VAL A 94 30.38 6.35 19.73
CA VAL A 94 30.95 5.35 20.66
C VAL A 94 32.35 4.92 20.24
N ARG A 95 32.61 4.73 18.94
CA ARG A 95 33.96 4.45 18.41
C ARG A 95 34.91 5.60 18.68
N ASP A 96 34.48 6.83 18.40
CA ASP A 96 35.26 8.04 18.64
C ASP A 96 35.63 8.16 20.12
N TYR A 97 34.68 7.91 21.03
CA TYR A 97 34.93 7.88 22.46
C TYR A 97 36.01 6.86 22.84
N TRP A 98 35.83 5.58 22.47
CA TRP A 98 36.78 4.53 22.85
C TRP A 98 38.15 4.69 22.17
N SER A 99 38.19 5.15 20.92
CA SER A 99 39.45 5.45 20.23
C SER A 99 40.26 6.54 20.93
N GLY A 100 39.57 7.60 21.39
CA GLY A 100 40.17 8.64 22.21
C GLY A 100 40.66 8.11 23.55
N GLN A 101 39.86 7.30 24.26
CA GLN A 101 40.24 6.75 25.56
C GLN A 101 41.44 5.80 25.48
N ASP A 102 41.40 4.83 24.56
CA ASP A 102 42.40 3.75 24.51
C ASP A 102 43.68 4.17 23.78
N TYR A 103 43.56 4.99 22.74
CA TYR A 103 44.66 5.26 21.81
C TYR A 103 44.98 6.74 21.61
N GLN A 104 44.21 7.66 22.20
CA GLN A 104 44.37 9.12 22.05
C GLN A 104 44.39 9.58 20.58
N LYS A 105 43.65 8.87 19.73
CA LYS A 105 43.53 9.10 18.29
C LYS A 105 42.07 8.96 17.88
N GLY A 106 41.67 9.65 16.81
CA GLY A 106 40.35 9.42 16.23
C GLY A 106 40.27 8.06 15.54
N TYR A 107 39.09 7.44 15.50
CA TYR A 107 38.88 6.08 14.96
C TYR A 107 39.47 5.88 13.56
N MET A 108 39.36 6.88 12.68
CA MET A 108 39.89 6.81 11.31
C MET A 108 41.41 6.74 11.22
N GLN A 109 42.13 7.17 12.26
CA GLN A 109 43.61 7.18 12.34
C GLN A 109 44.19 5.90 12.93
N LEU A 110 43.34 4.99 13.42
CA LEU A 110 43.74 3.71 13.99
C LEU A 110 44.16 2.72 12.91
N ASP A 111 45.07 1.81 13.25
CA ASP A 111 45.37 0.65 12.40
C ASP A 111 44.22 -0.40 12.47
N ASN A 112 44.30 -1.44 11.62
CA ASN A 112 43.22 -2.42 11.50
C ASN A 112 42.98 -3.23 12.79
N LEU A 113 44.03 -3.53 13.57
CA LEU A 113 43.89 -4.29 14.81
C LEU A 113 43.26 -3.42 15.90
N GLN A 114 43.70 -2.16 15.99
CA GLN A 114 43.10 -1.16 16.87
C GLN A 114 41.63 -0.93 16.53
N LYS A 115 41.28 -0.79 15.24
CA LYS A 115 39.88 -0.68 14.80
C LYS A 115 39.06 -1.88 15.22
N ALA A 116 39.56 -3.10 15.02
CA ALA A 116 38.85 -4.32 15.42
C ALA A 116 38.55 -4.38 16.94
N VAL A 117 39.48 -3.92 17.78
CA VAL A 117 39.25 -3.82 19.23
C VAL A 117 38.15 -2.80 19.55
N ILE A 118 38.21 -1.61 18.95
CA ILE A 118 37.23 -0.55 19.17
C ILE A 118 35.84 -0.95 18.64
N ASP A 119 35.78 -1.63 17.51
CA ASP A 119 34.53 -2.15 16.94
C ASP A 119 33.90 -3.19 17.87
N ALA A 120 34.70 -4.13 18.39
CA ALA A 120 34.20 -5.12 19.35
C ALA A 120 33.65 -4.46 20.63
N LYS A 121 34.34 -3.45 21.17
CA LYS A 121 33.85 -2.66 22.32
C LYS A 121 32.54 -1.95 21.99
N THR A 122 32.47 -1.30 20.83
CA THR A 122 31.29 -0.57 20.36
C THR A 122 30.08 -1.50 20.25
N VAL A 123 30.24 -2.66 19.61
CA VAL A 123 29.18 -3.65 19.48
C VAL A 123 28.72 -4.14 20.86
N SER A 124 29.65 -4.54 21.74
CA SER A 124 29.30 -5.01 23.09
C SER A 124 28.54 -3.94 23.89
N GLU A 125 28.93 -2.68 23.74
CA GLU A 125 28.31 -1.59 24.49
C GLU A 125 26.90 -1.27 23.99
N ILE A 126 26.71 -1.19 22.68
CA ILE A 126 25.41 -0.88 22.05
C ILE A 126 24.41 -2.03 22.23
N LYS A 127 24.89 -3.27 22.22
CA LYS A 127 24.06 -4.49 22.34
C LYS A 127 23.65 -4.81 23.77
N GLU A 128 24.16 -4.14 24.79
CA GLU A 128 23.74 -4.39 26.16
C GLU A 128 22.43 -3.65 26.48
N ASN A 129 21.41 -4.38 26.93
CA ASN A 129 20.14 -3.79 27.34
C ASN A 129 20.23 -3.26 28.79
N ARG A 130 20.32 -1.95 28.93
CA ARG A 130 20.43 -1.23 30.22
C ARG A 130 19.12 -0.59 30.67
N TYR A 131 17.99 -1.07 30.18
CA TYR A 131 16.67 -0.65 30.66
C TYR A 131 16.26 -1.46 31.89
N ASP A 132 16.04 -0.78 33.01
CA ASP A 132 15.50 -1.34 34.24
C ASP A 132 13.98 -1.15 34.26
N SER A 133 13.24 -2.25 34.08
CA SER A 133 11.77 -2.24 34.06
C SER A 133 11.13 -1.94 35.42
N ALA A 134 11.82 -2.19 36.53
CA ALA A 134 11.33 -1.89 37.87
C ALA A 134 11.42 -0.39 38.18
N LYS A 135 12.44 0.28 37.63
CA LYS A 135 12.65 1.73 37.79
C LYS A 135 12.11 2.56 36.62
N ASP A 136 11.64 1.91 35.56
CA ASP A 136 11.25 2.55 34.29
C ASP A 136 12.33 3.52 33.78
N THR A 137 13.59 3.08 33.83
CA THR A 137 14.77 3.93 33.54
C THR A 137 15.75 3.22 32.61
N LEU A 138 16.11 3.87 31.51
CA LEU A 138 17.21 3.48 30.64
C LEU A 138 18.48 4.23 31.05
N THR A 139 19.49 3.51 31.53
CA THR A 139 20.79 4.12 31.88
C THR A 139 21.77 3.96 30.72
N LEU A 140 22.14 5.07 30.09
CA LEU A 140 23.13 5.09 29.02
C LEU A 140 24.55 5.07 29.59
N THR A 141 25.52 4.59 28.81
CA THR A 141 26.94 4.76 29.11
C THR A 141 27.39 6.22 28.91
N VAL A 142 28.62 6.55 29.31
CA VAL A 142 29.20 7.88 29.04
C VAL A 142 29.26 8.16 27.53
N ALA A 143 29.69 7.18 26.73
CA ALA A 143 29.81 7.34 25.29
C ALA A 143 28.44 7.51 24.61
N GLN A 144 27.44 6.71 25.02
CA GLN A 144 26.07 6.82 24.52
C GLN A 144 25.42 8.16 24.94
N ALA A 145 25.68 8.64 26.16
CA ALA A 145 25.19 9.95 26.61
C ALA A 145 25.79 11.10 25.76
N GLN A 146 27.07 11.03 25.39
CA GLN A 146 27.68 11.99 24.45
C GLN A 146 27.08 11.89 23.05
N ALA A 147 26.69 10.69 22.60
CA ALA A 147 26.02 10.51 21.31
C ALA A 147 24.66 11.24 21.25
N VAL A 148 23.90 11.32 22.36
CA VAL A 148 22.61 12.05 22.41
C VAL A 148 22.76 13.51 22.00
N ASP A 149 23.82 14.18 22.46
CA ASP A 149 24.10 15.58 22.10
C ASP A 149 24.46 15.71 20.61
N ARG A 150 25.30 14.81 20.09
CA ARG A 150 25.68 14.78 18.66
C ARG A 150 24.47 14.56 17.74
N ILE A 151 23.55 13.68 18.14
CA ILE A 151 22.32 13.39 17.40
C ILE A 151 21.37 14.59 17.42
N SER A 152 21.23 15.25 18.57
CA SER A 152 20.41 16.45 18.70
C SER A 152 20.95 17.61 17.86
N GLN A 153 22.27 17.78 17.80
CA GLN A 153 22.90 18.75 16.92
C GLN A 153 22.71 18.39 15.44
N HIS A 154 22.90 17.12 15.06
CA HIS A 154 22.75 16.66 13.68
C HIS A 154 21.32 16.92 13.15
N TRP A 155 20.30 16.36 13.81
CA TRP A 155 18.91 16.54 13.36
C TRP A 155 18.41 17.97 13.58
N GLY A 156 18.85 18.63 14.65
CA GLY A 156 18.56 20.04 14.90
C GLY A 156 19.06 20.95 13.79
N LYS A 157 20.28 20.73 13.29
CA LYS A 157 20.82 21.44 12.14
C LYS A 157 20.04 21.12 10.86
N THR A 158 19.87 19.83 10.55
CA THR A 158 19.18 19.35 9.34
C THR A 158 17.80 19.97 9.18
N PHE A 159 16.98 20.01 10.24
CA PHE A 159 15.62 20.55 10.13
C PHE A 159 15.52 22.08 10.28
N LYS A 160 16.55 22.73 10.84
CA LYS A 160 16.61 24.19 10.95
C LYS A 160 17.13 24.83 9.66
N GLU A 161 18.31 24.41 9.23
CA GLU A 161 19.00 24.96 8.05
C GLU A 161 18.48 24.34 6.75
N GLY A 162 17.89 23.15 6.82
CA GLY A 162 17.56 22.34 5.65
C GLY A 162 18.72 21.41 5.27
N GLU A 163 18.41 20.43 4.43
CA GLU A 163 19.40 19.56 3.78
C GLU A 163 18.88 19.24 2.38
N MET A 164 19.33 20.07 1.43
CA MET A 164 18.80 20.05 0.07
C MET A 164 19.05 18.71 -0.60
N ARG A 165 20.13 17.97 -0.27
CA ARG A 165 20.42 16.66 -0.88
C ARG A 165 19.35 15.60 -0.55
N TYR A 166 18.67 15.75 0.58
CA TYR A 166 17.50 14.98 0.96
C TYR A 166 16.17 15.64 0.57
N GLY A 167 16.19 16.89 0.13
CA GLY A 167 15.00 17.66 -0.18
C GLY A 167 14.34 18.34 1.03
N PHE A 168 15.04 18.41 2.18
CA PHE A 168 14.55 19.15 3.35
C PHE A 168 14.74 20.65 3.13
N LEU A 169 13.64 21.40 3.17
CA LEU A 169 13.67 22.86 3.07
C LEU A 169 14.05 23.49 4.42
N PRO A 170 14.66 24.69 4.44
CA PRO A 170 14.93 25.40 5.69
C PRO A 170 13.68 25.57 6.54
N GLY A 171 13.81 25.36 7.85
CA GLY A 171 12.68 25.45 8.78
C GLY A 171 11.61 24.38 8.61
N THR A 172 11.94 23.18 8.10
CA THR A 172 10.98 22.05 7.98
C THR A 172 10.35 21.72 9.34
N VAL A 173 11.13 21.80 10.42
CA VAL A 173 10.63 21.79 11.81
C VAL A 173 11.02 23.14 12.43
N PRO A 174 10.10 24.12 12.57
CA PRO A 174 10.45 25.50 12.92
C PRO A 174 10.93 25.71 14.37
N SER A 175 10.39 24.96 15.33
CA SER A 175 10.69 25.15 16.76
C SER A 175 11.97 24.42 17.21
N ASP A 176 12.83 25.10 17.98
CA ASP A 176 14.00 24.47 18.62
C ASP A 176 13.59 23.32 19.55
N GLN A 177 12.47 23.48 20.27
CA GLN A 177 11.96 22.45 21.17
C GLN A 177 11.50 21.22 20.39
N GLU A 178 10.75 21.40 19.30
CA GLU A 178 10.29 20.29 18.45
C GLU A 178 11.48 19.55 17.81
N ARG A 179 12.51 20.29 17.39
CA ARG A 179 13.76 19.71 16.86
C ARG A 179 14.51 18.87 17.90
N LEU A 180 14.53 19.30 19.16
CA LEU A 180 15.11 18.51 20.25
C LEU A 180 14.25 17.28 20.58
N GLN A 181 12.93 17.40 20.53
CA GLN A 181 12.03 16.28 20.80
C GLN A 181 12.12 15.20 19.73
N ILE A 182 12.13 15.58 18.44
CA ILE A 182 12.24 14.61 17.36
C ILE A 182 13.62 13.91 17.33
N SER A 183 14.71 14.59 17.70
CA SER A 183 16.02 13.93 17.81
C SER A 183 16.02 12.84 18.89
N ARG A 184 15.34 13.08 20.02
CA ARG A 184 15.14 12.09 21.10
C ARG A 184 14.27 10.92 20.65
N PHE A 185 13.25 11.18 19.83
CA PHE A 185 12.46 10.13 19.21
C PHE A 185 13.30 9.26 18.27
N PHE A 186 14.12 9.86 17.40
CA PHE A 186 15.03 9.11 16.52
C PHE A 186 16.10 8.33 17.29
N PHE A 187 16.60 8.89 18.40
CA PHE A 187 17.47 8.13 19.31
C PHE A 187 16.76 6.89 19.86
N TRP A 188 15.51 7.04 20.32
CA TRP A 188 14.72 5.91 20.80
C TRP A 188 14.51 4.84 19.72
N THR A 189 14.17 5.22 18.49
CA THR A 189 13.96 4.25 17.41
C THR A 189 15.26 3.51 17.03
N ALA A 190 16.40 4.18 17.11
CA ALA A 190 17.72 3.57 16.93
C ALA A 190 18.09 2.63 18.09
N TRP A 191 17.82 3.02 19.34
CA TRP A 191 18.02 2.17 20.52
C TRP A 191 17.20 0.88 20.43
N VAL A 192 15.91 0.99 20.08
CA VAL A 192 15.04 -0.17 19.84
C VAL A 192 15.63 -1.08 18.77
N ALA A 193 16.21 -0.51 17.70
CA ALA A 193 16.77 -1.27 16.60
C ALA A 193 18.08 -2.00 16.95
N SER A 194 18.81 -1.54 17.97
CA SER A 194 20.12 -2.06 18.35
C SER A 194 20.12 -2.94 19.60
N THR A 195 19.13 -2.80 20.47
CA THR A 195 19.13 -3.43 21.80
C THR A 195 18.33 -4.75 21.82
N PRO A 196 18.93 -5.87 22.27
CA PRO A 196 18.29 -7.17 22.50
C PRO A 196 17.11 -7.11 23.46
N ARG A 197 16.06 -7.91 23.18
CA ARG A 197 14.89 -8.06 24.07
C ARG A 197 15.27 -8.72 25.41
N THR A 198 16.16 -9.70 25.34
CA THR A 198 16.81 -10.41 26.45
C THR A 198 18.26 -10.70 26.04
N ALA A 199 19.13 -11.12 26.96
CA ALA A 199 20.56 -11.31 26.70
C ALA A 199 20.87 -12.21 25.48
N ASP A 200 20.08 -13.27 25.28
CA ASP A 200 20.29 -14.25 24.18
C ASP A 200 19.32 -14.06 23.00
N ALA A 201 18.50 -13.00 23.00
CA ALA A 201 17.52 -12.75 21.96
C ALA A 201 18.03 -11.78 20.88
N ALA A 202 17.31 -11.73 19.76
CA ALA A 202 17.47 -10.67 18.78
C ALA A 202 17.09 -9.30 19.38
N THR A 203 17.48 -8.21 18.69
CA THR A 203 16.97 -6.87 19.02
C THR A 203 15.46 -6.78 18.90
N TYR A 204 14.84 -5.71 19.43
CA TYR A 204 13.40 -5.52 19.31
C TYR A 204 12.90 -5.56 17.86
N THR A 205 13.76 -5.23 16.89
CA THR A 205 13.52 -5.24 15.44
C THR A 205 14.13 -6.46 14.73
N ASN A 206 14.41 -7.54 15.47
CA ASN A 206 15.01 -8.76 14.91
C ASN A 206 16.38 -8.54 14.23
N ASN A 207 17.23 -7.71 14.84
CA ASN A 207 18.53 -7.25 14.35
C ASN A 207 18.49 -6.36 13.11
N TRP A 208 17.34 -5.83 12.70
CA TRP A 208 17.24 -4.84 11.62
C TRP A 208 17.49 -3.42 12.17
N PRO A 209 18.14 -2.48 11.47
CA PRO A 209 18.61 -2.54 10.08
C PRO A 209 19.97 -3.22 9.92
N PRO A 210 20.33 -3.70 8.71
CA PRO A 210 21.67 -4.16 8.39
C PRO A 210 22.71 -3.07 8.68
N ASP A 211 23.58 -3.35 9.65
CA ASP A 211 24.78 -2.55 9.92
C ASP A 211 25.74 -3.41 10.75
N ARG A 212 26.77 -3.96 10.07
CA ARG A 212 27.77 -4.83 10.70
C ARG A 212 28.60 -4.07 11.72
N SER A 213 28.77 -2.76 11.54
CA SER A 213 29.62 -1.93 12.37
C SER A 213 29.07 -1.85 13.81
N ILE A 214 27.75 -1.98 13.99
CA ILE A 214 27.06 -2.00 15.29
C ILE A 214 26.57 -3.40 15.69
N GLY A 215 26.97 -4.44 14.93
CA GLY A 215 26.64 -5.84 15.22
C GLY A 215 25.24 -6.27 14.80
N ASN A 216 24.57 -5.53 13.91
CA ASN A 216 23.32 -5.97 13.31
C ASN A 216 23.62 -6.83 12.08
N VAL A 217 23.41 -8.13 12.26
CA VAL A 217 23.48 -9.15 11.22
C VAL A 217 22.24 -10.04 11.29
N PRO A 218 21.83 -10.69 10.18
CA PRO A 218 20.69 -11.59 10.18
C PRO A 218 20.86 -12.70 11.23
N THR A 219 19.83 -12.92 12.04
CA THR A 219 19.82 -13.99 13.04
C THR A 219 19.62 -15.36 12.38
N PRO A 220 19.94 -16.48 13.05
CA PRO A 220 19.65 -17.82 12.53
C PRO A 220 18.17 -18.01 12.14
N ASN A 221 17.24 -17.38 12.85
CA ASN A 221 15.81 -17.42 12.53
C ASN A 221 15.49 -16.79 11.17
N VAL A 222 16.19 -15.72 10.77
CA VAL A 222 15.99 -15.08 9.46
C VAL A 222 16.33 -16.06 8.33
N TYR A 223 17.43 -16.80 8.47
CA TYR A 223 17.81 -17.84 7.50
C TYR A 223 16.83 -19.02 7.50
N PHE A 224 16.51 -19.54 8.68
CA PHE A 224 15.63 -20.69 8.84
C PHE A 224 14.26 -20.43 8.20
N TRP A 225 13.61 -19.30 8.54
CA TRP A 225 12.29 -18.98 8.00
C TRP A 225 12.33 -18.70 6.51
N SER A 226 13.41 -18.13 5.96
CA SER A 226 13.56 -17.94 4.51
C SER A 226 13.55 -19.27 3.75
N VAL A 227 14.28 -20.29 4.25
CA VAL A 227 14.26 -21.64 3.66
C VAL A 227 12.90 -22.31 3.83
N ALA A 228 12.28 -22.15 5.01
CA ALA A 228 10.95 -22.70 5.28
C ALA A 228 9.86 -22.07 4.38
N GLY A 229 9.90 -20.76 4.14
CA GLY A 229 8.99 -20.06 3.23
C GLY A 229 9.08 -20.59 1.81
N LEU A 230 10.30 -20.78 1.29
CA LEU A 230 10.53 -21.41 -0.02
C LEU A 230 9.95 -22.83 -0.09
N LEU A 231 10.15 -23.64 0.95
CA LEU A 231 9.62 -25.00 1.01
C LEU A 231 8.08 -24.99 1.01
N VAL A 232 7.46 -24.13 1.83
CA VAL A 232 6.00 -24.00 1.89
C VAL A 232 5.44 -23.54 0.55
N PHE A 233 6.07 -22.57 -0.11
CA PHE A 233 5.69 -22.14 -1.45
C PHE A 233 5.66 -23.30 -2.44
N LEU A 234 6.73 -24.12 -2.50
CA LEU A 234 6.82 -25.26 -3.42
C LEU A 234 5.74 -26.32 -3.14
N ILE A 235 5.52 -26.66 -1.87
CA ILE A 235 4.48 -27.63 -1.48
C ILE A 235 3.08 -27.10 -1.82
N ALA A 236 2.78 -25.87 -1.43
CA ALA A 236 1.48 -25.26 -1.67
C ALA A 236 1.20 -25.07 -3.16
N LEU A 237 2.21 -24.71 -3.96
CA LEU A 237 2.09 -24.62 -5.41
C LEU A 237 1.79 -25.99 -6.03
N GLY A 238 2.49 -27.05 -5.61
CA GLY A 238 2.23 -28.42 -6.06
C GLY A 238 0.80 -28.88 -5.75
N LEU A 239 0.32 -28.61 -4.53
CA LEU A 239 -1.05 -28.92 -4.11
C LEU A 239 -2.10 -28.11 -4.88
N PHE A 240 -1.83 -26.83 -5.12
CA PHE A 240 -2.70 -25.95 -5.90
C PHE A 240 -2.85 -26.46 -7.34
N ILE A 241 -1.74 -26.77 -8.02
CA ILE A 241 -1.74 -27.34 -9.37
C ILE A 241 -2.52 -28.67 -9.37
N PHE A 242 -2.25 -29.55 -8.40
CA PHE A 242 -2.96 -30.82 -8.28
C PHE A 242 -4.48 -30.62 -8.17
N TRP A 243 -4.96 -29.77 -7.26
CA TRP A 243 -6.40 -29.55 -7.07
C TRP A 243 -7.07 -28.89 -8.26
N VAL A 244 -6.41 -27.91 -8.88
CA VAL A 244 -6.90 -27.25 -10.09
C VAL A 244 -7.17 -28.27 -11.20
N HIS A 245 -6.22 -29.16 -11.47
CA HIS A 245 -6.33 -30.12 -12.57
C HIS A 245 -7.22 -31.29 -12.20
N HIS A 246 -7.12 -31.81 -10.98
CA HIS A 246 -7.94 -32.94 -10.52
C HIS A 246 -9.43 -32.60 -10.44
N TYR A 247 -9.79 -31.39 -10.02
CA TYR A 247 -11.18 -30.94 -9.95
C TYR A 247 -11.63 -30.09 -11.15
N GLU A 248 -10.77 -29.97 -12.15
CA GLU A 248 -11.02 -29.20 -13.37
C GLU A 248 -11.52 -27.76 -13.12
N LEU A 249 -10.99 -27.10 -12.08
CA LEU A 249 -11.55 -25.85 -11.54
C LEU A 249 -11.60 -24.70 -12.57
N TRP A 250 -10.75 -24.73 -13.61
CA TRP A 250 -10.71 -23.72 -14.66
C TRP A 250 -11.29 -24.17 -16.00
N TYR A 251 -11.77 -25.42 -16.09
CA TYR A 251 -12.29 -25.98 -17.34
C TYR A 251 -13.82 -25.99 -17.31
N GLY A 252 -14.42 -25.35 -18.31
CA GLY A 252 -15.87 -25.33 -18.47
C GLY A 252 -16.23 -24.67 -19.80
N PRO A 253 -17.32 -25.10 -20.47
CA PRO A 253 -17.72 -24.49 -21.72
C PRO A 253 -18.15 -23.04 -21.47
N ALA A 254 -17.55 -22.11 -22.21
CA ALA A 254 -18.06 -20.75 -22.30
C ALA A 254 -19.47 -20.81 -22.90
N LYS A 255 -20.43 -20.06 -22.35
CA LYS A 255 -21.68 -19.78 -23.04
C LYS A 255 -21.45 -18.55 -23.94
N GLY A 256 -22.09 -18.54 -25.11
CA GLY A 256 -21.90 -17.46 -26.09
C GLY A 256 -22.45 -16.11 -25.64
N ALA A 257 -22.04 -15.05 -26.34
CA ALA A 257 -22.21 -13.63 -26.02
C ALA A 257 -23.66 -13.05 -26.10
N SER A 258 -24.71 -13.80 -25.73
CA SER A 258 -26.09 -13.32 -25.89
C SER A 258 -26.47 -12.16 -24.95
N LEU A 259 -25.95 -12.12 -23.72
CA LEU A 259 -26.34 -11.11 -22.73
C LEU A 259 -25.52 -9.80 -22.84
N ALA A 260 -24.26 -9.89 -23.29
CA ALA A 260 -23.41 -8.71 -23.50
C ALA A 260 -24.00 -7.77 -24.57
N ALA A 261 -24.60 -8.32 -25.63
CA ALA A 261 -25.29 -7.53 -26.66
C ALA A 261 -26.47 -6.73 -26.07
N ILE A 262 -27.25 -7.36 -25.18
CA ILE A 262 -28.43 -6.76 -24.52
C ILE A 262 -28.03 -5.57 -23.64
N LEU A 263 -26.96 -5.71 -22.85
CA LEU A 263 -26.49 -4.64 -21.94
C LEU A 263 -26.07 -3.36 -22.66
N ILE A 264 -25.62 -3.48 -23.91
CA ILE A 264 -25.16 -2.32 -24.68
C ILE A 264 -26.32 -1.56 -25.31
N ASP A 265 -27.45 -2.21 -25.55
CA ASP A 265 -28.64 -1.56 -26.08
C ASP A 265 -29.61 -1.12 -24.98
N MET A 266 -29.34 -1.52 -23.73
CA MET A 266 -30.12 -1.10 -22.57
C MET A 266 -30.12 0.44 -22.43
N PRO A 267 -31.31 1.05 -22.26
CA PRO A 267 -31.44 2.46 -21.88
C PRO A 267 -31.01 2.69 -20.43
N LEU A 268 -30.69 3.94 -20.08
CA LEU A 268 -30.14 4.25 -18.76
C LEU A 268 -31.24 4.44 -17.71
N THR A 269 -30.88 4.12 -16.47
CA THR A 269 -31.58 4.60 -15.27
C THR A 269 -30.98 5.94 -14.78
N PRO A 270 -31.70 6.73 -13.96
CA PRO A 270 -31.17 7.92 -13.31
C PRO A 270 -29.86 7.67 -12.55
N SER A 271 -29.79 6.65 -11.69
CA SER A 271 -28.58 6.37 -10.90
C SER A 271 -27.37 6.03 -11.77
N GLN A 272 -27.55 5.30 -12.87
CA GLN A 272 -26.50 5.01 -13.83
C GLN A 272 -25.97 6.27 -14.52
N LEU A 273 -26.87 7.16 -14.95
CA LEU A 273 -26.47 8.45 -15.53
C LEU A 273 -25.67 9.28 -14.51
N LYS A 274 -26.11 9.32 -13.24
CA LYS A 274 -25.40 10.07 -12.18
C LYS A 274 -24.03 9.46 -11.87
N ALA A 275 -23.88 8.14 -11.94
CA ALA A 275 -22.60 7.46 -11.76
C ALA A 275 -21.53 7.89 -12.78
N ALA A 276 -21.92 8.35 -13.97
CA ALA A 276 -20.98 8.84 -14.98
C ALA A 276 -20.06 9.98 -14.48
N LYS A 277 -20.56 10.86 -13.59
CA LYS A 277 -19.77 11.96 -13.00
C LYS A 277 -18.59 11.44 -12.17
N PHE A 278 -18.76 10.30 -11.50
CA PHE A 278 -17.71 9.70 -10.69
C PHE A 278 -16.52 9.30 -11.57
N PHE A 279 -16.77 8.70 -12.74
CA PHE A 279 -15.69 8.29 -13.65
C PHE A 279 -14.91 9.47 -14.24
N LEU A 280 -15.56 10.63 -14.43
CA LEU A 280 -14.84 11.86 -14.79
C LEU A 280 -13.95 12.35 -13.65
N VAL A 281 -14.43 12.30 -12.40
CA VAL A 281 -13.59 12.63 -11.24
C VAL A 281 -12.44 11.64 -11.10
N VAL A 282 -12.68 10.34 -11.26
CA VAL A 282 -11.66 9.29 -11.22
C VAL A 282 -10.51 9.59 -12.18
N VAL A 283 -10.80 9.92 -13.44
CA VAL A 283 -9.71 10.18 -14.41
C VAL A 283 -8.97 11.50 -14.12
N LEU A 284 -9.64 12.49 -13.55
CA LEU A 284 -8.98 13.72 -13.08
C LEU A 284 -8.09 13.45 -11.86
N LEU A 285 -8.54 12.65 -10.91
CA LEU A 285 -7.74 12.22 -9.76
C LEU A 285 -6.52 11.41 -10.22
N LEU A 286 -6.69 10.49 -11.18
CA LEU A 286 -5.57 9.74 -11.78
C LEU A 286 -4.57 10.68 -12.49
N LEU A 287 -5.05 11.69 -13.21
CA LEU A 287 -4.18 12.67 -13.86
C LEU A 287 -3.41 13.51 -12.83
N LEU A 288 -4.06 13.95 -11.77
CA LEU A 288 -3.42 14.69 -10.68
C LEU A 288 -2.40 13.80 -9.96
N GLN A 289 -2.77 12.56 -9.64
CA GLN A 289 -1.92 11.57 -8.98
C GLN A 289 -0.65 11.27 -9.77
N THR A 290 -0.78 11.03 -11.08
CA THR A 290 0.38 10.77 -11.95
C THR A 290 1.25 12.02 -12.15
N SER A 291 0.66 13.22 -12.11
CA SER A 291 1.41 14.48 -12.10
C SER A 291 2.26 14.63 -10.84
N PHE A 292 1.73 14.31 -9.65
CA PHE A 292 2.53 14.24 -8.42
C PHE A 292 3.56 13.11 -8.45
N GLY A 293 3.27 12.00 -9.11
CA GLY A 293 4.25 10.94 -9.36
C GLY A 293 5.45 11.44 -10.18
N GLY A 294 5.18 12.19 -11.25
CA GLY A 294 6.21 12.84 -12.06
C GLY A 294 7.00 13.90 -11.28
N LEU A 295 6.34 14.67 -10.40
CA LEU A 295 7.00 15.62 -9.51
C LEU A 295 7.94 14.91 -8.52
N LEU A 296 7.50 13.80 -7.92
CA LEU A 296 8.32 12.99 -7.03
C LEU A 296 9.52 12.40 -7.76
N ALA A 297 9.32 11.88 -8.97
CA ALA A 297 10.41 11.40 -9.82
C ALA A 297 11.41 12.51 -10.10
N HIS A 298 10.96 13.74 -10.39
CA HIS A 298 11.83 14.90 -10.56
C HIS A 298 12.66 15.18 -9.29
N TYR A 299 12.03 15.20 -8.12
CA TYR A 299 12.74 15.41 -6.85
C TYR A 299 13.74 14.31 -6.50
N THR A 300 13.64 13.10 -7.09
CA THR A 300 14.69 12.09 -6.86
C THR A 300 16.04 12.50 -7.45
N VAL A 301 16.03 13.28 -8.54
CA VAL A 301 17.21 13.76 -9.27
C VAL A 301 17.56 15.21 -8.92
N ASN A 302 16.55 16.07 -8.76
CA ASN A 302 16.70 17.48 -8.40
C ASN A 302 15.96 17.75 -7.09
N PRO A 303 16.48 17.29 -5.95
CA PRO A 303 15.84 17.47 -4.65
C PRO A 303 15.52 18.94 -4.35
N ALA A 304 14.35 19.19 -3.74
CA ALA A 304 13.90 20.51 -3.30
C ALA A 304 13.91 21.63 -4.37
N SER A 305 13.92 21.26 -5.65
CA SER A 305 13.84 22.22 -6.75
C SER A 305 12.94 21.71 -7.87
N PHE A 306 12.37 22.65 -8.62
CA PHE A 306 11.59 22.40 -9.82
C PHE A 306 11.81 23.56 -10.78
N TRP A 307 11.60 23.35 -12.10
CA TRP A 307 11.83 24.37 -13.12
C TRP A 307 11.14 25.71 -12.80
N PHE A 308 9.96 25.65 -12.18
CA PHE A 308 9.32 26.80 -11.56
C PHE A 308 9.52 26.72 -10.04
N PRO A 309 10.38 27.58 -9.42
CA PRO A 309 10.77 27.45 -8.02
C PRO A 309 9.59 27.42 -7.04
N ILE A 310 8.51 28.14 -7.36
CA ILE A 310 7.29 28.20 -6.54
C ILE A 310 6.66 26.81 -6.30
N ILE A 311 6.81 25.88 -7.23
CA ILE A 311 6.27 24.52 -7.09
C ILE A 311 6.98 23.77 -5.96
N ALA A 312 8.31 23.86 -5.88
CA ALA A 312 9.08 23.21 -4.82
C ALA A 312 8.80 23.78 -3.43
N THR A 313 8.49 25.08 -3.35
CA THR A 313 8.10 25.74 -2.10
C THR A 313 6.68 25.38 -1.66
N ILE A 314 5.73 25.29 -2.60
CA ILE A 314 4.33 24.99 -2.28
C ILE A 314 4.13 23.50 -2.01
N PHE A 315 4.78 22.64 -2.81
CA PHE A 315 4.67 21.18 -2.79
C PHE A 315 6.04 20.54 -2.51
N PRO A 316 6.51 20.60 -1.25
CA PRO A 316 7.72 19.87 -0.86
C PRO A 316 7.54 18.36 -1.03
N TYR A 317 8.64 17.61 -0.96
CA TYR A 317 8.64 16.17 -1.21
C TYR A 317 7.58 15.41 -0.39
N SER A 318 7.50 15.69 0.92
CA SER A 318 6.50 15.07 1.81
C SER A 318 5.08 15.26 1.30
N LEU A 319 4.66 16.50 1.05
CA LEU A 319 3.32 16.80 0.53
C LEU A 319 3.05 16.18 -0.85
N ALA A 320 4.04 16.20 -1.75
CA ALA A 320 3.90 15.57 -3.06
C ALA A 320 3.67 14.05 -2.92
N LYS A 321 4.35 13.41 -1.95
CA LYS A 321 4.21 11.98 -1.66
C LYS A 321 2.86 11.67 -1.00
N THR A 322 2.48 12.45 0.01
CA THR A 322 1.17 12.40 0.66
C THR A 322 0.05 12.38 -0.38
N TRP A 323 0.02 13.39 -1.25
CA TRP A 323 -1.03 13.51 -2.26
C TRP A 323 -0.95 12.42 -3.33
N HIS A 324 0.25 11.99 -3.73
CA HIS A 324 0.40 10.90 -4.68
C HIS A 324 -0.23 9.58 -4.17
N LEU A 325 -0.03 9.24 -2.90
CA LEU A 325 -0.61 8.03 -2.30
C LEU A 325 -2.10 8.17 -2.01
N GLN A 326 -2.51 9.29 -1.40
CA GLN A 326 -3.92 9.55 -1.10
C GLN A 326 -4.78 9.54 -2.36
N LEU A 327 -4.34 10.22 -3.41
CA LEU A 327 -5.05 10.23 -4.69
C LEU A 327 -5.11 8.83 -5.30
N ALA A 328 -4.06 8.01 -5.15
CA ALA A 328 -4.03 6.65 -5.67
C ALA A 328 -5.15 5.79 -5.04
N ILE A 329 -5.31 5.85 -3.71
CA ILE A 329 -6.40 5.17 -3.02
C ILE A 329 -7.76 5.75 -3.44
N PHE A 330 -7.89 7.07 -3.48
CA PHE A 330 -9.16 7.73 -3.79
C PHE A 330 -9.68 7.37 -5.17
N TRP A 331 -8.86 7.43 -6.22
CA TRP A 331 -9.36 7.18 -7.58
C TRP A 331 -9.70 5.70 -7.79
N ILE A 332 -8.90 4.78 -7.24
CA ILE A 332 -9.18 3.34 -7.28
C ILE A 332 -10.50 3.05 -6.57
N ALA A 333 -10.64 3.45 -5.31
CA ALA A 333 -11.84 3.19 -4.52
C ALA A 333 -13.09 3.84 -5.13
N THR A 334 -12.98 5.10 -5.60
CA THR A 334 -14.09 5.83 -6.24
C THR A 334 -14.53 5.15 -7.53
N SER A 335 -13.59 4.58 -8.30
CA SER A 335 -13.94 3.84 -9.53
C SER A 335 -14.76 2.59 -9.21
N TRP A 336 -14.45 1.87 -8.13
CA TRP A 336 -15.16 0.65 -7.74
C TRP A 336 -16.54 0.97 -7.17
N ILE A 337 -16.63 2.03 -6.37
CA ILE A 337 -17.89 2.60 -5.90
C ILE A 337 -18.82 2.92 -7.08
N ALA A 338 -18.30 3.63 -8.09
CA ALA A 338 -19.06 4.04 -9.26
C ALA A 338 -19.50 2.84 -10.11
N SER A 339 -18.62 1.85 -10.32
CA SER A 339 -18.96 0.62 -11.05
C SER A 339 -20.01 -0.20 -10.31
N ALA A 340 -19.95 -0.29 -8.98
CA ALA A 340 -20.97 -0.96 -8.18
C ALA A 340 -22.34 -0.25 -8.28
N ILE A 341 -22.36 1.09 -8.20
CA ILE A 341 -23.59 1.89 -8.39
C ILE A 341 -24.18 1.65 -9.78
N TYR A 342 -23.35 1.63 -10.82
CA TYR A 342 -23.78 1.38 -12.19
C TYR A 342 -24.41 -0.02 -12.37
N LEU A 343 -23.82 -1.04 -11.75
CA LEU A 343 -24.28 -2.42 -11.83
C LEU A 343 -25.52 -2.70 -10.97
N ALA A 344 -25.72 -1.97 -9.87
CA ALA A 344 -26.74 -2.30 -8.88
C ALA A 344 -28.18 -2.38 -9.43
N PRO A 345 -28.67 -1.48 -10.30
CA PRO A 345 -30.01 -1.58 -10.90
C PRO A 345 -30.14 -2.75 -11.89
N ILE A 346 -29.04 -3.12 -12.57
CA ILE A 346 -29.01 -4.26 -13.51
C ILE A 346 -29.17 -5.56 -12.74
N ILE A 347 -28.40 -5.71 -11.66
CA ILE A 347 -28.41 -6.89 -10.79
C ILE A 347 -29.72 -6.99 -10.01
N GLY A 348 -30.21 -5.86 -9.49
CA GLY A 348 -31.43 -5.81 -8.69
C GLY A 348 -32.73 -5.82 -9.48
N GLY A 349 -32.67 -5.59 -10.79
CA GLY A 349 -33.81 -5.60 -11.69
C GLY A 349 -34.72 -4.40 -11.60
N ARG A 350 -34.36 -3.36 -10.84
CA ARG A 350 -35.22 -2.19 -10.62
C ARG A 350 -34.39 -0.97 -10.28
N GLU A 351 -34.85 0.21 -10.73
CA GLU A 351 -34.34 1.48 -10.22
C GLU A 351 -35.12 1.88 -8.94
N PRO A 352 -34.51 1.94 -7.74
CA PRO A 352 -35.21 2.38 -6.55
C PRO A 352 -35.60 3.87 -6.60
N ARG A 353 -36.74 4.24 -5.99
CA ARG A 353 -37.18 5.65 -5.93
C ARG A 353 -36.14 6.55 -5.25
N LYS A 354 -35.77 7.70 -5.82
CA LYS A 354 -34.73 8.61 -5.29
C LYS A 354 -33.31 8.01 -5.25
N GLN A 355 -33.04 6.91 -5.97
CA GLN A 355 -31.69 6.34 -6.01
C GLN A 355 -30.68 7.32 -6.60
N GLY A 356 -31.05 8.00 -7.70
CA GLY A 356 -30.21 9.04 -8.30
C GLY A 356 -29.86 10.19 -7.35
N LEU A 357 -30.77 10.59 -6.46
CA LEU A 357 -30.50 11.61 -5.43
C LEU A 357 -29.47 11.12 -4.42
N LEU A 358 -29.60 9.89 -3.93
CA LEU A 358 -28.63 9.33 -2.97
C LEU A 358 -27.23 9.21 -3.58
N VAL A 359 -27.16 8.83 -4.87
CA VAL A 359 -25.90 8.80 -5.63
C VAL A 359 -25.28 10.19 -5.75
N GLU A 360 -26.07 11.24 -5.99
CA GLU A 360 -25.55 12.61 -6.04
C GLU A 360 -25.10 13.14 -4.66
N LEU A 361 -25.79 12.78 -3.59
CA LEU A 361 -25.36 13.12 -2.23
C LEU A 361 -24.04 12.43 -1.88
N LEU A 362 -23.89 11.15 -2.23
CA LEU A 362 -22.63 10.41 -2.06
C LEU A 362 -21.50 11.04 -2.89
N PHE A 363 -21.78 11.44 -4.12
CA PHE A 363 -20.81 12.13 -4.98
C PHE A 363 -20.29 13.41 -4.32
N ALA A 364 -21.19 14.26 -3.81
CA ALA A 364 -20.82 15.48 -3.11
C ALA A 364 -20.00 15.18 -1.84
N ALA A 365 -20.40 14.16 -1.07
CA ALA A 365 -19.69 13.75 0.15
C ALA A 365 -18.25 13.31 -0.15
N ILE A 366 -18.02 12.51 -1.20
CA ILE A 366 -16.67 12.09 -1.61
C ILE A 366 -15.81 13.29 -1.99
N LEU A 367 -16.36 14.26 -2.74
CA LEU A 367 -15.63 15.48 -3.10
C LEU A 367 -15.25 16.32 -1.89
N VAL A 368 -16.17 16.47 -0.92
CA VAL A 368 -15.89 17.19 0.33
C VAL A 368 -14.78 16.50 1.11
N VAL A 369 -14.82 15.17 1.24
CA VAL A 369 -13.77 14.42 1.95
C VAL A 369 -12.43 14.52 1.23
N ALA A 370 -12.39 14.31 -0.09
CA ALA A 370 -11.14 14.34 -0.85
C ALA A 370 -10.50 15.73 -0.87
N LEU A 371 -11.27 16.79 -1.17
CA LEU A 371 -10.72 18.15 -1.17
C LEU A 371 -10.39 18.64 0.24
N GLY A 372 -11.22 18.28 1.22
CA GLY A 372 -11.02 18.59 2.63
C GLY A 372 -9.77 17.93 3.19
N SER A 373 -9.52 16.66 2.89
CA SER A 373 -8.33 15.95 3.36
C SER A 373 -7.06 16.49 2.73
N LEU A 374 -7.02 16.68 1.41
CA LEU A 374 -5.84 17.20 0.70
C LEU A 374 -5.46 18.61 1.21
N GLY A 375 -6.46 19.49 1.40
CA GLY A 375 -6.25 20.81 1.99
C GLY A 375 -5.83 20.74 3.46
N GLY A 376 -6.41 19.80 4.22
CA GLY A 376 -6.06 19.50 5.60
C GLY A 376 -4.60 19.09 5.75
N GLU A 377 -4.17 18.09 4.99
CA GLU A 377 -2.81 17.56 4.93
C GLU A 377 -1.78 18.66 4.62
N MET A 378 -2.05 19.47 3.59
CA MET A 378 -1.20 20.61 3.23
C MET A 378 -1.05 21.59 4.40
N ALA A 379 -2.16 21.97 5.04
CA ALA A 379 -2.15 22.87 6.18
C ALA A 379 -1.47 22.23 7.41
N GLY A 380 -1.57 20.90 7.57
CA GLY A 380 -0.92 20.13 8.63
C GLY A 380 0.61 20.16 8.50
N ILE A 381 1.13 19.79 7.33
CA ILE A 381 2.57 19.81 7.04
C ILE A 381 3.15 21.22 7.17
N LYS A 382 2.38 22.26 6.82
CA LYS A 382 2.80 23.67 6.98
C LYS A 382 2.68 24.20 8.42
N GLY A 383 2.24 23.38 9.38
CA GLY A 383 2.12 23.76 10.79
C GLY A 383 0.92 24.66 11.12
N LEU A 384 -0.07 24.80 10.23
CA LEU A 384 -1.18 25.75 10.40
C LEU A 384 -2.27 25.28 11.37
N TRP A 385 -2.31 23.98 11.72
CA TRP A 385 -3.35 23.41 12.58
C TRP A 385 -3.02 23.40 14.09
N GLY A 386 -1.80 23.75 14.49
CA GLY A 386 -1.36 23.61 15.89
C GLY A 386 -1.65 22.18 16.41
N ASP A 387 -2.28 22.04 17.57
CA ASP A 387 -2.63 20.75 18.17
C ASP A 387 -3.72 19.94 17.46
N TRP A 388 -4.46 20.56 16.53
CA TRP A 388 -5.53 19.90 15.76
C TRP A 388 -5.03 19.12 14.54
N TRP A 389 -3.71 19.09 14.32
CA TRP A 389 -3.06 18.44 13.18
C TRP A 389 -3.49 16.98 12.98
N PHE A 390 -3.69 16.21 14.05
CA PHE A 390 -4.13 14.80 13.95
C PHE A 390 -5.57 14.67 13.45
N TRP A 391 -6.43 15.63 13.76
CA TRP A 391 -7.86 15.58 13.45
C TRP A 391 -8.20 16.10 12.07
N PHE A 392 -7.62 17.23 11.70
CA PHE A 392 -7.93 17.92 10.43
C PHE A 392 -6.75 18.02 9.47
N GLY A 393 -5.53 17.78 9.97
CA GLY A 393 -4.29 17.89 9.23
C GLY A 393 -3.79 16.55 8.68
N HIS A 394 -2.53 16.24 8.99
CA HIS A 394 -1.79 15.10 8.49
C HIS A 394 -1.49 14.09 9.62
N GLN A 395 -2.04 12.88 9.58
CA GLN A 395 -1.84 11.87 10.63
C GLN A 395 -0.42 11.28 10.69
N GLY A 396 0.39 11.46 9.65
CA GLY A 396 1.81 11.08 9.67
C GLY A 396 2.10 9.61 9.39
N TRP A 397 1.14 8.89 8.84
CA TRP A 397 1.26 7.49 8.49
C TRP A 397 1.05 7.31 6.99
N GLU A 398 2.06 6.79 6.30
CA GLU A 398 1.96 6.47 4.87
C GLU A 398 0.73 5.59 4.60
N TYR A 399 -0.05 5.95 3.58
CA TYR A 399 -1.39 5.45 3.20
C TYR A 399 -2.57 5.85 4.11
N LEU A 400 -2.33 6.40 5.29
CA LEU A 400 -3.35 6.89 6.24
C LEU A 400 -3.03 8.33 6.68
N GLU A 401 -2.65 9.17 5.72
CA GLU A 401 -2.21 10.55 5.93
C GLU A 401 -3.34 11.50 6.29
N LEU A 402 -4.53 11.29 5.70
CA LEU A 402 -5.69 12.15 5.90
C LEU A 402 -6.09 12.26 7.38
N GLY A 403 -6.37 13.47 7.88
CA GLY A 403 -6.78 13.72 9.27
C GLY A 403 -7.94 12.84 9.76
N ARG A 404 -7.99 12.56 11.07
CA ARG A 404 -8.97 11.62 11.68
C ARG A 404 -10.42 11.92 11.34
N VAL A 405 -10.83 13.20 11.25
CA VAL A 405 -12.20 13.58 10.87
C VAL A 405 -12.50 13.13 9.44
N TRP A 406 -11.57 13.37 8.51
CA TRP A 406 -11.71 12.94 7.13
C TRP A 406 -11.80 11.42 7.02
N GLN A 407 -11.09 10.68 7.87
CA GLN A 407 -11.12 9.21 7.91
C GLN A 407 -12.48 8.69 8.38
N ILE A 408 -13.05 9.31 9.41
CA ILE A 408 -14.39 8.97 9.90
C ILE A 408 -15.44 9.28 8.82
N LEU A 409 -15.35 10.44 8.16
CA LEU A 409 -16.27 10.80 7.08
C LEU A 409 -16.15 9.87 5.87
N LEU A 410 -14.93 9.42 5.54
CA LEU A 410 -14.70 8.40 4.52
C LEU A 410 -15.40 7.09 4.89
N LEU A 411 -15.26 6.61 6.13
CA LEU A 411 -15.98 5.42 6.61
C LEU A 411 -17.51 5.59 6.52
N VAL A 412 -18.03 6.75 6.93
CA VAL A 412 -19.47 7.07 6.79
C VAL A 412 -19.89 7.05 5.32
N GLY A 413 -19.07 7.58 4.42
CA GLY A 413 -19.28 7.53 2.97
C GLY A 413 -19.32 6.10 2.43
N LEU A 414 -18.42 5.22 2.88
CA LEU A 414 -18.40 3.80 2.52
C LEU A 414 -19.65 3.06 3.03
N VAL A 415 -20.09 3.33 4.26
CA VAL A 415 -21.34 2.78 4.79
C VAL A 415 -22.54 3.27 3.97
N ALA A 416 -22.60 4.57 3.66
CA ALA A 416 -23.65 5.14 2.82
C ALA A 416 -23.68 4.51 1.43
N TRP A 417 -22.50 4.34 0.80
CA TRP A 417 -22.37 3.63 -0.47
C TRP A 417 -22.92 2.20 -0.40
N LEU A 418 -22.54 1.44 0.61
CA LEU A 418 -23.00 0.06 0.80
C LEU A 418 -24.52 0.00 0.91
N LEU A 419 -25.14 0.91 1.68
CA LEU A 419 -26.59 1.00 1.81
C LEU A 419 -27.26 1.39 0.48
N ILE A 420 -26.67 2.29 -0.30
CA ILE A 420 -27.17 2.69 -1.62
C ILE A 420 -27.15 1.50 -2.59
N VAL A 421 -26.03 0.79 -2.70
CA VAL A 421 -25.91 -0.38 -3.58
C VAL A 421 -26.84 -1.51 -3.10
N TYR A 422 -26.83 -1.83 -1.81
CA TYR A 422 -27.68 -2.86 -1.22
C TYR A 422 -29.15 -2.59 -1.51
N ARG A 423 -29.61 -1.36 -1.34
CA ARG A 423 -30.98 -0.96 -1.64
C ARG A 423 -31.41 -1.28 -3.07
N ALA A 424 -30.52 -1.14 -4.05
CA ALA A 424 -30.81 -1.45 -5.44
C ALA A 424 -30.77 -2.96 -5.71
N VAL A 425 -29.86 -3.70 -5.08
CA VAL A 425 -29.70 -5.15 -5.25
C VAL A 425 -30.75 -5.97 -4.46
N PHE A 426 -31.26 -5.42 -3.36
CA PHE A 426 -32.14 -6.11 -2.41
C PHE A 426 -33.40 -6.76 -3.03
N PRO A 427 -34.12 -6.14 -4.00
CA PRO A 427 -35.29 -6.78 -4.60
C PRO A 427 -35.00 -8.16 -5.19
N HIS A 428 -33.84 -8.34 -5.84
CA HIS A 428 -33.41 -9.65 -6.34
C HIS A 428 -33.19 -10.65 -5.19
N LEU A 429 -32.52 -10.21 -4.12
CA LEU A 429 -32.24 -11.05 -2.96
C LEU A 429 -33.53 -11.52 -2.24
N GLN A 430 -34.59 -10.71 -2.26
CA GLN A 430 -35.89 -11.06 -1.67
C GLN A 430 -36.64 -12.16 -2.44
N MET A 431 -36.34 -12.35 -3.74
CA MET A 431 -37.01 -13.39 -4.54
C MET A 431 -36.69 -14.81 -4.06
N GLY A 432 -35.65 -14.97 -3.23
CA GLY A 432 -35.37 -16.22 -2.54
C GLY A 432 -34.94 -17.37 -3.46
N HIS A 433 -34.50 -17.05 -4.68
CA HIS A 433 -34.01 -18.03 -5.65
C HIS A 433 -32.87 -18.85 -5.05
N LYS A 434 -32.92 -20.18 -5.18
CA LYS A 434 -31.87 -21.09 -4.68
C LYS A 434 -30.84 -21.43 -5.77
N ASP A 435 -30.72 -20.59 -6.78
CA ASP A 435 -29.84 -20.80 -7.92
C ASP A 435 -28.42 -20.26 -7.66
N GLU A 436 -27.50 -20.63 -8.53
CA GLU A 436 -26.11 -20.21 -8.43
C GLU A 436 -25.93 -18.71 -8.71
N LEU A 437 -26.84 -18.07 -9.46
CA LEU A 437 -26.78 -16.63 -9.70
C LEU A 437 -27.06 -15.83 -8.42
N ASN A 438 -28.11 -16.16 -7.67
CA ASN A 438 -28.38 -15.51 -6.39
C ASN A 438 -27.23 -15.75 -5.38
N SER A 439 -26.65 -16.95 -5.38
CA SER A 439 -25.48 -17.26 -4.55
C SER A 439 -24.24 -16.41 -4.90
N LEU A 440 -24.05 -16.09 -6.18
CA LEU A 440 -22.97 -15.23 -6.67
C LEU A 440 -23.20 -13.76 -6.29
N ILE A 441 -24.45 -13.29 -6.34
CA ILE A 441 -24.79 -11.94 -5.92
C ILE A 441 -24.59 -11.80 -4.40
N TRP A 442 -24.96 -12.80 -3.60
CA TRP A 442 -24.62 -12.82 -2.17
C TRP A 442 -23.11 -12.74 -1.94
N PHE A 443 -22.31 -13.51 -2.68
CA PHE A 443 -20.85 -13.46 -2.59
C PHE A 443 -20.32 -12.04 -2.86
N TYR A 444 -20.85 -11.37 -3.88
CA TYR A 444 -20.53 -9.97 -4.21
C TYR A 444 -20.96 -8.97 -3.13
N VAL A 445 -22.15 -9.14 -2.54
CA VAL A 445 -22.60 -8.29 -1.43
C VAL A 445 -21.71 -8.49 -0.20
N PHE A 446 -21.33 -9.72 0.13
CA PHE A 446 -20.43 -9.99 1.26
C PHE A 446 -19.04 -9.39 1.06
N SER A 447 -18.50 -9.42 -0.17
CA SER A 447 -17.22 -8.75 -0.44
C SER A 447 -17.32 -7.24 -0.27
N ALA A 448 -18.41 -6.61 -0.70
CA ALA A 448 -18.66 -5.18 -0.45
C ALA A 448 -18.77 -4.85 1.04
N VAL A 449 -19.41 -5.72 1.85
CA VAL A 449 -19.47 -5.56 3.32
C VAL A 449 -18.07 -5.60 3.93
N PHE A 450 -17.22 -6.53 3.49
CA PHE A 450 -15.85 -6.64 3.99
C PHE A 450 -15.02 -5.40 3.64
N VAL A 451 -15.19 -4.82 2.45
CA VAL A 451 -14.56 -3.54 2.08
C VAL A 451 -14.89 -2.46 3.12
N VAL A 452 -16.15 -2.34 3.54
CA VAL A 452 -16.50 -1.32 4.55
C VAL A 452 -15.98 -1.69 5.94
N ALA A 453 -16.13 -2.96 6.36
CA ALA A 453 -15.79 -3.40 7.69
C ALA A 453 -14.29 -3.29 8.00
N PHE A 454 -13.43 -3.70 7.07
CA PHE A 454 -11.99 -3.73 7.29
C PHE A 454 -11.34 -2.34 7.29
N PHE A 455 -11.93 -1.37 6.58
CA PHE A 455 -11.49 0.03 6.71
C PHE A 455 -11.63 0.56 8.16
N GLY A 456 -12.60 0.04 8.91
CA GLY A 456 -12.84 0.39 10.31
C GLY A 456 -11.65 0.12 11.25
N PHE A 457 -10.78 -0.84 10.93
CA PHE A 457 -9.57 -1.11 11.72
C PHE A 457 -8.59 0.07 11.72
N GLY A 458 -8.64 0.95 10.71
CA GLY A 458 -7.86 2.18 10.70
C GLY A 458 -8.20 3.15 11.84
N LEU A 459 -9.31 2.91 12.56
CA LEU A 459 -9.73 3.68 13.74
C LEU A 459 -9.14 3.16 15.07
N PHE A 460 -8.35 2.09 15.06
CA PHE A 460 -7.91 1.40 16.28
C PHE A 460 -6.59 1.95 16.86
N TYR A 461 -6.01 2.97 16.22
CA TYR A 461 -4.90 3.75 16.75
C TYR A 461 -5.26 5.24 16.79
N GLY A 462 -4.56 5.98 17.65
CA GLY A 462 -4.73 7.42 17.84
C GLY A 462 -3.40 8.14 18.10
N ARG A 463 -3.46 9.48 18.26
CA ARG A 463 -2.33 10.29 18.73
C ARG A 463 -1.76 9.70 20.04
N GLY A 464 -0.44 9.56 20.12
CA GLY A 464 0.24 8.95 21.27
C GLY A 464 0.15 7.41 21.36
N SER A 465 -0.41 6.72 20.37
CA SER A 465 -0.32 5.26 20.30
C SER A 465 1.13 4.82 20.15
N HIS A 466 1.45 3.68 20.75
CA HIS A 466 2.78 3.07 20.59
C HIS A 466 3.04 2.79 19.11
N MET A 467 4.21 3.19 18.61
CA MET A 467 4.56 3.14 17.19
C MET A 467 4.31 1.77 16.54
N THR A 468 4.84 0.69 17.13
CA THR A 468 4.59 -0.70 16.66
C THR A 468 3.10 -1.08 16.62
N MET A 469 2.28 -0.59 17.55
CA MET A 469 0.84 -0.90 17.56
C MET A 469 0.06 -0.08 16.55
N ALA A 470 0.42 1.18 16.35
CA ALA A 470 -0.15 1.99 15.28
C ALA A 470 0.17 1.37 13.91
N ASP A 471 1.42 0.93 13.73
CA ASP A 471 1.86 0.29 12.49
C ASP A 471 1.22 -1.08 12.26
N TYR A 472 1.01 -1.88 13.32
CA TYR A 472 0.19 -3.11 13.26
C TYR A 472 -1.21 -2.84 12.70
N TRP A 473 -1.93 -1.85 13.24
CA TRP A 473 -3.28 -1.50 12.75
C TRP A 473 -3.26 -0.81 11.38
N ARG A 474 -2.19 -0.09 11.05
CA ARG A 474 -2.01 0.50 9.71
C ARG A 474 -2.01 -0.58 8.64
N TRP A 475 -1.28 -1.68 8.84
CA TRP A 475 -1.23 -2.77 7.87
C TRP A 475 -2.54 -3.59 7.75
N PHE A 476 -3.45 -3.51 8.72
CA PHE A 476 -4.82 -4.00 8.51
C PHE A 476 -5.54 -3.22 7.41
N VAL A 477 -5.24 -1.93 7.25
CA VAL A 477 -5.85 -1.11 6.19
C VAL A 477 -4.99 -1.13 4.92
N VAL A 478 -3.68 -1.21 5.01
CA VAL A 478 -2.83 -1.19 3.81
C VAL A 478 -2.77 -2.58 3.17
N HIS A 479 -2.38 -3.62 3.90
CA HIS A 479 -2.26 -4.95 3.33
C HIS A 479 -3.62 -5.65 3.30
N ILE A 480 -4.30 -5.83 4.44
CA ILE A 480 -5.53 -6.65 4.43
C ILE A 480 -6.64 -5.97 3.63
N TRP A 481 -6.89 -4.67 3.84
CA TRP A 481 -7.98 -3.99 3.15
C TRP A 481 -7.68 -3.73 1.65
N VAL A 482 -6.51 -3.20 1.28
CA VAL A 482 -6.17 -2.93 -0.15
C VAL A 482 -5.65 -4.16 -0.89
N GLU A 483 -4.95 -5.10 -0.26
CA GLU A 483 -4.44 -6.29 -0.95
C GLU A 483 -5.42 -7.46 -0.82
N GLY A 484 -5.82 -7.84 0.40
CA GLY A 484 -6.70 -8.99 0.60
C GLY A 484 -8.17 -8.76 0.21
N ILE A 485 -8.80 -7.74 0.79
CA ILE A 485 -10.25 -7.49 0.65
C ILE A 485 -10.58 -6.89 -0.71
N PHE A 486 -9.74 -6.02 -1.26
CA PHE A 486 -9.93 -5.54 -2.62
C PHE A 486 -9.75 -6.65 -3.65
N GLU A 487 -8.80 -7.58 -3.47
CA GLU A 487 -8.72 -8.75 -4.34
C GLU A 487 -9.99 -9.60 -4.22
N PHE A 488 -10.50 -9.83 -3.00
CA PHE A 488 -11.77 -10.54 -2.79
C PHE A 488 -12.96 -9.86 -3.49
N PHE A 489 -13.08 -8.53 -3.38
CA PHE A 489 -14.11 -7.76 -4.07
C PHE A 489 -13.91 -7.76 -5.59
N GLY A 490 -12.67 -7.61 -6.07
CA GLY A 490 -12.30 -7.67 -7.48
C GLY A 490 -12.68 -9.02 -8.09
N VAL A 491 -12.36 -10.13 -7.44
CA VAL A 491 -12.77 -11.49 -7.84
C VAL A 491 -14.28 -11.59 -7.90
N ALA A 492 -15.00 -11.08 -6.90
CA ALA A 492 -16.46 -11.10 -6.90
C ALA A 492 -17.05 -10.27 -8.06
N ALA A 493 -16.53 -9.07 -8.29
CA ALA A 493 -16.95 -8.18 -9.37
C ALA A 493 -16.70 -8.82 -10.74
N ILE A 494 -15.49 -9.35 -10.98
CA ILE A 494 -15.14 -10.06 -12.21
C ILE A 494 -16.06 -11.26 -12.41
N ALA A 495 -16.30 -12.06 -11.38
CA ALA A 495 -17.17 -13.23 -11.45
C ALA A 495 -18.60 -12.83 -11.87
N VAL A 496 -19.17 -11.80 -11.26
CA VAL A 496 -20.47 -11.25 -11.65
C VAL A 496 -20.44 -10.76 -13.10
N LEU A 497 -19.43 -9.99 -13.49
CA LEU A 497 -19.30 -9.44 -14.84
C LEU A 497 -19.20 -10.53 -15.91
N LEU A 498 -18.40 -11.57 -15.69
CA LEU A 498 -18.24 -12.68 -16.62
C LEU A 498 -19.53 -13.49 -16.80
N VAL A 499 -20.30 -13.67 -15.71
CA VAL A 499 -21.60 -14.34 -15.75
C VAL A 499 -22.64 -13.47 -16.47
N VAL A 500 -22.65 -12.18 -16.18
CA VAL A 500 -23.52 -11.18 -16.82
C VAL A 500 -23.17 -10.99 -18.31
N MET A 501 -21.93 -11.22 -18.74
CA MET A 501 -21.58 -11.23 -20.17
C MET A 501 -21.89 -12.56 -20.87
N GLY A 502 -22.32 -13.59 -20.12
CA GLY A 502 -22.56 -14.94 -20.62
C GLY A 502 -21.29 -15.77 -20.80
N LEU A 503 -20.10 -15.23 -20.55
CA LEU A 503 -18.81 -15.90 -20.79
C LEU A 503 -18.59 -17.12 -19.89
N VAL A 504 -19.19 -17.12 -18.69
CA VAL A 504 -19.01 -18.15 -17.67
C VAL A 504 -20.35 -18.47 -17.00
N THR A 505 -20.55 -19.73 -16.58
CA THR A 505 -21.72 -20.09 -15.78
C THR A 505 -21.57 -19.62 -14.32
N ALA A 506 -22.67 -19.25 -13.66
CA ALA A 506 -22.63 -18.84 -12.25
C ALA A 506 -22.01 -19.90 -11.33
N LYS A 507 -22.26 -21.19 -11.62
CA LYS A 507 -21.66 -22.32 -10.92
C LYS A 507 -20.13 -22.36 -11.02
N ALA A 508 -19.59 -22.20 -12.24
CA ALA A 508 -18.14 -22.19 -12.46
C ALA A 508 -17.49 -20.96 -11.79
N ALA A 509 -18.10 -19.78 -11.96
CA ALA A 509 -17.64 -18.55 -11.35
C ALA A 509 -17.58 -18.64 -9.81
N LEU A 510 -18.63 -19.16 -9.18
CA LEU A 510 -18.67 -19.37 -7.72
C LEU A 510 -17.66 -20.39 -7.21
N THR A 511 -17.49 -21.50 -7.95
CA THR A 511 -16.55 -22.56 -7.56
C THR A 511 -15.12 -22.00 -7.49
N ILE A 512 -14.72 -21.24 -8.52
CA ILE A 512 -13.42 -20.57 -8.55
C ILE A 512 -13.34 -19.51 -7.46
N ALA A 513 -14.37 -18.66 -7.33
CA ALA A 513 -14.36 -17.55 -6.38
C ALA A 513 -14.18 -18.01 -4.93
N TYR A 514 -14.89 -19.06 -4.49
CA TYR A 514 -14.70 -19.61 -3.14
C TYR A 514 -13.37 -20.33 -2.96
N PHE A 515 -12.87 -21.03 -3.99
CA PHE A 515 -11.57 -21.67 -3.94
C PHE A 515 -10.44 -20.63 -3.79
N THR A 516 -10.47 -19.58 -4.61
CA THR A 516 -9.54 -18.45 -4.53
C THR A 516 -9.67 -17.75 -3.18
N ALA A 517 -10.89 -17.46 -2.71
CA ALA A 517 -11.12 -16.80 -1.42
C ALA A 517 -10.54 -17.60 -0.24
N ALA A 518 -10.66 -18.93 -0.24
CA ALA A 518 -10.08 -19.76 0.82
C ALA A 518 -8.55 -19.62 0.92
N ILE A 519 -7.87 -19.63 -0.23
CA ILE A 519 -6.42 -19.49 -0.28
C ILE A 519 -6.01 -18.06 0.11
N VAL A 520 -6.62 -17.05 -0.52
CA VAL A 520 -6.34 -15.62 -0.27
C VAL A 520 -6.59 -15.25 1.19
N PHE A 521 -7.68 -15.74 1.82
CA PHE A 521 -7.93 -15.45 3.23
C PHE A 521 -6.91 -16.11 4.14
N LEU A 522 -6.50 -17.35 3.86
CA LEU A 522 -5.51 -18.01 4.71
C LEU A 522 -4.13 -17.37 4.54
N SER A 523 -3.69 -17.18 3.29
CA SER A 523 -2.37 -16.63 2.97
C SER A 523 -2.30 -15.14 3.27
N GLY A 524 -3.17 -14.30 2.69
CA GLY A 524 -3.06 -12.83 2.76
C GLY A 524 -3.36 -12.24 4.14
N ILE A 525 -4.36 -12.75 4.86
CA ILE A 525 -4.67 -12.19 6.20
C ILE A 525 -3.53 -12.46 7.19
N VAL A 526 -2.99 -13.68 7.22
CA VAL A 526 -1.86 -13.99 8.11
C VAL A 526 -0.55 -13.43 7.53
N GLY A 527 -0.39 -13.47 6.21
CA GLY A 527 0.78 -13.04 5.45
C GLY A 527 1.05 -11.55 5.51
N THR A 528 0.05 -10.74 5.90
CA THR A 528 0.23 -9.35 6.38
C THR A 528 1.42 -9.21 7.34
N ALA A 529 1.72 -10.25 8.11
CA ALA A 529 2.86 -10.29 9.01
C ALA A 529 4.24 -10.17 8.35
N HIS A 530 4.37 -10.25 7.03
CA HIS A 530 5.62 -9.89 6.35
C HIS A 530 6.00 -8.41 6.48
N HIS A 531 5.04 -7.54 6.83
CA HIS A 531 5.30 -6.15 7.19
C HIS A 531 5.71 -6.00 8.66
N TYR A 532 5.61 -7.06 9.46
CA TYR A 532 5.90 -7.06 10.90
C TYR A 532 7.30 -7.59 11.22
N PHE A 533 8.10 -7.91 10.20
CA PHE A 533 9.44 -8.47 10.39
C PHE A 533 10.36 -7.55 11.20
N TRP A 534 10.28 -6.23 10.99
CA TRP A 534 11.29 -5.29 11.52
C TRP A 534 10.72 -4.13 12.35
N PHE A 535 9.39 -4.05 12.51
CA PHE A 535 8.68 -2.90 13.10
C PHE A 535 8.65 -2.83 14.65
N GLY A 536 9.60 -3.49 15.32
CA GLY A 536 9.67 -3.52 16.79
C GLY A 536 8.77 -4.56 17.47
N GLY A 537 8.11 -5.44 16.71
CA GLY A 537 7.33 -6.55 17.25
C GLY A 537 8.13 -7.85 17.44
N PRO A 538 7.53 -8.84 18.12
CA PRO A 538 8.21 -10.09 18.49
C PRO A 538 8.54 -10.97 17.27
N SER A 539 9.56 -11.83 17.44
CA SER A 539 10.14 -12.63 16.35
C SER A 539 9.22 -13.69 15.75
N TYR A 540 8.12 -14.06 16.41
CA TYR A 540 7.16 -15.00 15.84
C TYR A 540 6.50 -14.45 14.56
N TRP A 541 6.47 -13.14 14.37
CA TRP A 541 5.99 -12.55 13.13
C TRP A 541 6.87 -12.89 11.93
N LEU A 542 8.19 -13.12 12.13
CA LEU A 542 9.04 -13.67 11.06
C LEU A 542 8.52 -15.02 10.58
N ALA A 543 8.08 -15.89 11.50
CA ALA A 543 7.54 -17.19 11.16
C ALA A 543 6.20 -17.06 10.41
N TRP A 544 5.21 -16.43 11.05
CA TRP A 544 3.86 -16.33 10.49
C TRP A 544 3.84 -15.54 9.17
N GLY A 545 4.55 -14.42 9.11
CA GLY A 545 4.67 -13.64 7.89
C GLY A 545 5.25 -14.50 6.78
N THR A 546 6.43 -15.08 6.99
CA THR A 546 7.12 -15.84 5.93
C THR A 546 6.31 -17.02 5.42
N LEU A 547 5.74 -17.85 6.31
CA LEU A 547 5.05 -19.06 5.88
C LEU A 547 3.80 -18.74 5.04
N PHE A 548 3.02 -17.74 5.46
CA PHE A 548 1.74 -17.44 4.83
C PHE A 548 1.88 -16.49 3.65
N SER A 549 2.76 -15.50 3.71
CA SER A 549 3.03 -14.61 2.57
C SER A 549 3.74 -15.33 1.43
N SER A 550 4.56 -16.36 1.72
CA SER A 550 5.12 -17.23 0.68
C SER A 550 4.06 -18.01 -0.11
N MET A 551 2.83 -18.15 0.41
CA MET A 551 1.73 -18.78 -0.30
C MET A 551 0.92 -17.80 -1.17
N GLU A 552 1.03 -16.48 -0.94
CA GLU A 552 0.23 -15.47 -1.64
C GLU A 552 0.44 -15.42 -3.16
N PRO A 553 1.64 -15.67 -3.72
CA PRO A 553 1.79 -15.69 -5.18
C PRO A 553 1.01 -16.80 -5.89
N ILE A 554 0.55 -17.82 -5.16
CA ILE A 554 -0.02 -19.05 -5.75
C ILE A 554 -1.37 -18.77 -6.44
N PRO A 555 -2.37 -18.13 -5.80
CA PRO A 555 -3.58 -17.67 -6.49
C PRO A 555 -3.30 -16.81 -7.72
N LEU A 556 -2.25 -15.97 -7.66
CA LEU A 556 -1.93 -15.00 -8.71
C LEU A 556 -1.47 -15.69 -10.01
N MET A 557 -0.77 -16.82 -9.90
CA MET A 557 -0.42 -17.65 -11.06
C MET A 557 -1.66 -18.19 -11.78
N GLY A 558 -2.71 -18.55 -11.04
CA GLY A 558 -3.99 -18.98 -11.60
C GLY A 558 -4.71 -17.87 -12.37
N LEU A 559 -4.60 -16.62 -11.92
CA LEU A 559 -5.20 -15.46 -12.59
C LEU A 559 -4.59 -15.22 -13.98
N VAL A 560 -3.31 -15.52 -14.20
CA VAL A 560 -2.69 -15.44 -15.54
C VAL A 560 -3.27 -16.47 -16.49
N VAL A 561 -3.40 -17.72 -16.03
CA VAL A 561 -4.03 -18.79 -16.82
C VAL A 561 -5.42 -18.36 -17.24
N ARG A 562 -6.20 -17.81 -16.30
CA ARG A 562 -7.53 -17.28 -16.61
C ARG A 562 -7.48 -16.10 -17.58
N GLY A 563 -6.62 -15.12 -17.36
CA GLY A 563 -6.45 -13.97 -18.25
C GLY A 563 -6.11 -14.39 -19.69
N MET A 564 -5.26 -15.41 -19.86
CA MET A 564 -4.96 -15.99 -21.18
C MET A 564 -6.16 -16.68 -21.82
N MET A 565 -6.99 -17.38 -21.03
CA MET A 565 -8.22 -18.00 -21.51
C MET A 565 -9.22 -16.94 -21.99
N GLU A 566 -9.41 -15.87 -21.21
CA GLU A 566 -10.28 -14.75 -21.60
C GLU A 566 -9.75 -14.03 -22.85
N PHE A 567 -8.44 -13.79 -22.93
CA PHE A 567 -7.82 -13.21 -24.12
C PHE A 567 -8.10 -14.03 -25.38
N LYS A 568 -8.01 -15.37 -25.28
CA LYS A 568 -8.36 -16.27 -26.39
C LYS A 568 -9.85 -16.22 -26.71
N ALA A 569 -10.73 -16.15 -25.71
CA ALA A 569 -12.17 -16.03 -25.90
C ALA A 569 -12.55 -14.74 -26.64
N ILE A 570 -11.99 -13.59 -26.22
CA ILE A 570 -12.20 -12.29 -26.89
C ILE A 570 -11.78 -12.35 -28.35
N ARG A 571 -10.63 -12.96 -28.65
CA ARG A 571 -10.16 -13.11 -30.03
C ARG A 571 -11.07 -13.99 -30.88
N ARG A 572 -11.78 -14.96 -30.28
CA ARG A 572 -12.73 -15.83 -30.99
C ARG A 572 -14.03 -15.10 -31.33
N GLU A 573 -14.52 -14.22 -30.47
CA GLU A 573 -15.72 -13.39 -30.72
C GLU A 573 -15.52 -12.37 -31.87
N GLY A 574 -14.26 -12.06 -32.22
CA GLY A 574 -13.94 -11.21 -33.37
C GLY A 574 -13.73 -9.73 -33.02
N LYS A 575 -13.56 -8.89 -34.06
CA LYS A 575 -13.23 -7.47 -33.89
C LYS A 575 -14.39 -6.64 -33.34
N ASP A 576 -15.62 -7.10 -33.52
CA ASP A 576 -16.85 -6.37 -33.17
C ASP A 576 -17.29 -6.62 -31.71
N PHE A 577 -16.51 -7.36 -30.92
CA PHE A 577 -16.81 -7.61 -29.52
C PHE A 577 -16.85 -6.29 -28.72
N PRO A 578 -18.01 -5.88 -28.18
CA PRO A 578 -18.18 -4.51 -27.69
C PRO A 578 -17.41 -4.17 -26.42
N TYR A 579 -17.03 -5.17 -25.62
CA TYR A 579 -16.31 -5.01 -24.34
C TYR A 579 -14.81 -5.36 -24.47
N LYS A 580 -14.26 -5.32 -25.68
CA LYS A 580 -12.85 -5.67 -25.97
C LYS A 580 -11.84 -4.92 -25.10
N TRP A 581 -11.92 -3.60 -25.03
CA TRP A 581 -10.97 -2.79 -24.24
C TRP A 581 -11.10 -2.98 -22.73
N PRO A 582 -12.31 -2.95 -22.14
CA PRO A 582 -12.50 -3.35 -20.74
C PRO A 582 -11.80 -4.68 -20.41
N LEU A 583 -11.99 -5.69 -21.25
CA LEU A 583 -11.37 -7.00 -21.03
C LEU A 583 -9.85 -7.02 -21.29
N TYR A 584 -9.32 -6.21 -22.21
CA TYR A 584 -7.86 -6.07 -22.35
C TYR A 584 -7.22 -5.46 -21.11
N PHE A 585 -7.83 -4.42 -20.51
CA PHE A 585 -7.37 -3.88 -19.23
C PHE A 585 -7.51 -4.92 -18.10
N LEU A 586 -8.53 -5.76 -18.11
CA LEU A 586 -8.66 -6.87 -17.18
C LEU A 586 -7.52 -7.91 -17.35
N VAL A 587 -7.18 -8.27 -18.59
CA VAL A 587 -6.03 -9.16 -18.87
C VAL A 587 -4.72 -8.53 -18.44
N ALA A 588 -4.52 -7.22 -18.65
CA ALA A 588 -3.36 -6.49 -18.16
C ALA A 588 -3.29 -6.51 -16.62
N SER A 589 -4.42 -6.32 -15.94
CA SER A 589 -4.52 -6.46 -14.49
C SER A 589 -4.06 -7.84 -14.02
N SER A 590 -4.49 -8.92 -14.67
CA SER A 590 -4.04 -10.29 -14.35
C SER A 590 -2.54 -10.48 -14.58
N PHE A 591 -2.00 -9.95 -15.69
CA PHE A 591 -0.57 -10.02 -15.99
C PHE A 591 0.27 -9.32 -14.94
N TRP A 592 -0.11 -8.09 -14.56
CA TRP A 592 0.58 -7.32 -13.54
C TRP A 592 0.37 -7.87 -12.14
N ASN A 593 -0.75 -8.53 -11.86
CA ASN A 593 -0.91 -9.24 -10.59
C ASN A 593 0.16 -10.34 -10.45
N PHE A 594 0.42 -11.09 -11.51
CA PHE A 594 1.51 -12.06 -11.49
C PHE A 594 2.90 -11.44 -11.48
N LEU A 595 3.20 -10.49 -12.36
CA LEU A 595 4.56 -9.94 -12.46
C LEU A 595 4.87 -8.99 -11.29
N GLY A 596 3.95 -8.08 -10.98
CA GLY A 596 4.09 -7.07 -9.95
C GLY A 596 3.91 -7.61 -8.54
N ALA A 597 2.77 -8.23 -8.25
CA ALA A 597 2.53 -8.79 -6.91
C ALA A 597 3.19 -10.16 -6.73
N GLY A 598 3.04 -11.07 -7.68
CA GLY A 598 3.62 -12.42 -7.60
C GLY A 598 5.15 -12.46 -7.64
N ILE A 599 5.78 -12.02 -8.74
CA ILE A 599 7.24 -12.12 -8.92
C ILE A 599 7.96 -11.06 -8.09
N PHE A 600 7.65 -9.77 -8.31
CA PHE A 600 8.37 -8.70 -7.60
C PHE A 600 8.02 -8.63 -6.12
N GLY A 601 6.80 -9.01 -5.71
CA GLY A 601 6.46 -9.16 -4.29
C GLY A 601 7.20 -10.33 -3.65
N PHE A 602 7.22 -11.52 -4.27
CA PHE A 602 7.95 -12.66 -3.71
C PHE A 602 9.48 -12.42 -3.63
N LEU A 603 10.05 -11.70 -4.59
CA LEU A 603 11.46 -11.29 -4.58
C LEU A 603 11.83 -10.61 -3.26
N ILE A 604 10.96 -9.74 -2.75
CA ILE A 604 11.19 -8.96 -1.55
C ILE A 604 10.55 -9.58 -0.29
N ASN A 605 10.01 -10.80 -0.40
CA ASN A 605 9.25 -11.41 0.69
C ASN A 605 10.10 -12.24 1.64
N LEU A 606 11.13 -12.94 1.14
CA LEU A 606 11.93 -13.83 1.98
C LEU A 606 12.69 -12.99 3.02
N PRO A 607 12.63 -13.32 4.33
CA PRO A 607 13.25 -12.53 5.38
C PRO A 607 14.71 -12.19 5.13
N ILE A 608 15.49 -13.10 4.54
CA ILE A 608 16.91 -12.85 4.26
C ILE A 608 17.12 -11.80 3.16
N VAL A 609 16.26 -11.76 2.15
CA VAL A 609 16.31 -10.73 1.10
C VAL A 609 15.76 -9.43 1.65
N ASN A 610 14.58 -9.50 2.26
CA ASN A 610 13.89 -8.35 2.84
C ASN A 610 14.73 -7.67 3.94
N TYR A 611 15.55 -8.40 4.70
CA TYR A 611 16.44 -7.79 5.69
C TYR A 611 17.32 -6.69 5.09
N TYR A 612 17.84 -6.88 3.87
CA TYR A 612 18.67 -5.90 3.16
C TYR A 612 17.88 -4.97 2.24
N GLU A 613 16.76 -5.43 1.71
CA GLU A 613 15.93 -4.70 0.75
C GLU A 613 14.87 -3.81 1.41
N HIS A 614 14.47 -4.07 2.65
CA HIS A 614 13.34 -3.42 3.30
C HIS A 614 13.51 -1.91 3.32
N GLY A 615 12.57 -1.19 2.71
CA GLY A 615 12.66 0.25 2.52
C GLY A 615 13.63 0.66 1.41
N THR A 616 13.72 -0.07 0.30
CA THR A 616 14.53 0.33 -0.87
C THR A 616 13.67 0.49 -2.12
N TYR A 617 14.27 0.85 -3.25
CA TYR A 617 13.59 1.01 -4.53
C TYR A 617 12.99 -0.30 -5.08
N LEU A 618 13.36 -1.48 -4.55
CA LEU A 618 12.65 -2.72 -4.90
C LEU A 618 11.22 -2.72 -4.35
N THR A 619 11.01 -2.19 -3.13
CA THR A 619 9.68 -1.94 -2.58
C THR A 619 8.90 -0.98 -3.48
N MET A 620 9.52 0.09 -3.99
CA MET A 620 8.86 1.01 -4.94
C MET A 620 8.50 0.33 -6.27
N ASN A 621 9.39 -0.54 -6.78
CA ASN A 621 9.16 -1.31 -8.01
C ASN A 621 7.94 -2.23 -7.86
N HIS A 622 7.91 -3.03 -6.80
CA HIS A 622 6.77 -3.87 -6.46
C HIS A 622 5.50 -3.02 -6.25
N GLY A 623 5.58 -1.96 -5.45
CA GLY A 623 4.44 -1.09 -5.17
C GLY A 623 3.77 -0.49 -6.41
N HIS A 624 4.53 0.02 -7.39
CA HIS A 624 3.93 0.54 -8.63
C HIS A 624 3.36 -0.58 -9.51
N THR A 625 4.09 -1.69 -9.65
CA THR A 625 3.68 -2.79 -10.54
C THR A 625 2.51 -3.59 -9.97
N ALA A 626 2.35 -3.67 -8.65
CA ALA A 626 1.20 -4.27 -7.97
C ALA A 626 0.03 -3.27 -7.88
N LEU A 627 0.19 -2.11 -7.22
CA LEU A 627 -0.92 -1.19 -6.97
C LEU A 627 -1.53 -0.65 -8.27
N PHE A 628 -0.72 -0.06 -9.14
CA PHE A 628 -1.22 0.47 -10.41
C PHE A 628 -1.42 -0.64 -11.44
N GLY A 629 -0.47 -1.56 -11.57
CA GLY A 629 -0.56 -2.64 -12.56
C GLY A 629 -1.75 -3.58 -12.32
N THR A 630 -2.08 -3.91 -11.07
CA THR A 630 -3.23 -4.75 -10.74
C THR A 630 -4.48 -3.92 -10.50
N TYR A 631 -4.55 -3.20 -9.38
CA TYR A 631 -5.77 -2.51 -8.98
C TYR A 631 -6.07 -1.31 -9.87
N GLY A 632 -5.04 -0.60 -10.35
CA GLY A 632 -5.23 0.48 -11.30
C GLY A 632 -5.79 0.01 -12.65
N MET A 633 -5.23 -1.05 -13.23
CA MET A 633 -5.74 -1.61 -14.49
C MET A 633 -7.13 -2.21 -14.32
N LEU A 634 -7.42 -2.89 -13.20
CA LEU A 634 -8.75 -3.39 -12.88
C LEU A 634 -9.77 -2.24 -12.75
N SER A 635 -9.39 -1.15 -12.08
CA SER A 635 -10.21 0.05 -11.95
C SER A 635 -10.56 0.65 -13.31
N ILE A 636 -9.59 0.75 -14.22
CA ILE A 636 -9.82 1.21 -15.59
C ILE A 636 -10.70 0.22 -16.38
N ALA A 637 -10.52 -1.09 -16.17
CA ALA A 637 -11.37 -2.12 -16.77
C ALA A 637 -12.85 -1.97 -16.34
N LEU A 638 -13.09 -1.83 -15.03
CA LEU A 638 -14.43 -1.63 -14.44
C LEU A 638 -15.06 -0.30 -14.88
N LEU A 639 -14.24 0.76 -14.96
CA LEU A 639 -14.66 2.06 -15.48
C LEU A 639 -15.09 1.93 -16.93
N LEU A 640 -14.26 1.36 -17.80
CA LEU A 640 -14.57 1.22 -19.23
C LEU A 640 -15.73 0.27 -19.47
N PHE A 641 -15.91 -0.76 -18.62
CA PHE A 641 -17.08 -1.63 -18.67
C PHE A 641 -18.38 -0.83 -18.44
N ALA A 642 -18.44 -0.05 -17.36
CA ALA A 642 -19.58 0.80 -17.09
C ALA A 642 -19.78 1.86 -18.19
N TRP A 643 -18.70 2.52 -18.59
CA TRP A 643 -18.71 3.55 -19.63
C TRP A 643 -19.22 3.04 -20.98
N ARG A 644 -18.90 1.78 -21.33
CA ARG A 644 -19.38 1.14 -22.55
C ARG A 644 -20.89 1.03 -22.61
N GLY A 645 -21.54 0.79 -21.47
CA GLY A 645 -23.01 0.78 -21.39
C GLY A 645 -23.64 2.17 -21.26
N LEU A 646 -22.87 3.18 -20.85
CA LEU A 646 -23.33 4.58 -20.75
C LEU A 646 -23.35 5.30 -22.12
N VAL A 647 -22.34 5.06 -22.97
CA VAL A 647 -22.12 5.80 -24.23
C VAL A 647 -22.85 5.19 -25.43
N LYS A 648 -23.35 6.04 -26.34
CA LYS A 648 -23.91 5.61 -27.64
C LYS A 648 -22.86 4.92 -28.52
N LYS A 649 -23.25 3.83 -29.18
CA LYS A 649 -22.34 2.96 -29.96
C LYS A 649 -21.51 3.74 -30.99
N GLU A 650 -22.10 4.67 -31.74
CA GLU A 650 -21.40 5.43 -32.80
C GLU A 650 -20.26 6.34 -32.30
N HIS A 651 -20.22 6.65 -31.00
CA HIS A 651 -19.24 7.55 -30.41
C HIS A 651 -18.10 6.83 -29.69
N TRP A 652 -18.11 5.49 -29.66
CA TRP A 652 -17.03 4.69 -29.10
C TRP A 652 -15.83 4.60 -30.06
N ASN A 653 -14.64 4.98 -29.59
CA ASN A 653 -13.42 5.01 -30.40
C ASN A 653 -12.31 4.13 -29.82
N ASP A 654 -12.07 3.00 -30.49
CA ASP A 654 -11.04 2.02 -30.15
C ASP A 654 -9.60 2.55 -30.24
N GLY A 655 -9.33 3.50 -31.14
CA GLY A 655 -7.98 4.04 -31.36
C GLY A 655 -7.44 4.80 -30.15
N ILE A 656 -8.30 5.60 -29.50
CA ILE A 656 -7.92 6.36 -28.31
C ILE A 656 -7.64 5.42 -27.14
N LEU A 657 -8.48 4.40 -26.95
CA LEU A 657 -8.30 3.38 -25.91
C LEU A 657 -7.06 2.51 -26.16
N LYS A 658 -6.75 2.21 -27.42
CA LYS A 658 -5.50 1.54 -27.80
C LYS A 658 -4.28 2.33 -27.37
N LEU A 659 -4.26 3.63 -27.66
CA LEU A 659 -3.15 4.49 -27.27
C LEU A 659 -2.98 4.47 -25.74
N SER A 660 -4.08 4.70 -25.01
CA SER A 660 -4.09 4.65 -23.54
C SER A 660 -3.56 3.33 -22.98
N PHE A 661 -4.05 2.21 -23.50
CA PHE A 661 -3.66 0.87 -23.05
C PHE A 661 -2.15 0.63 -23.18
N PHE A 662 -1.57 0.93 -24.35
CA PHE A 662 -0.14 0.74 -24.59
C PHE A 662 0.72 1.79 -23.90
N GLY A 663 0.23 3.03 -23.73
CA GLY A 663 0.92 4.06 -22.95
C GLY A 663 1.04 3.66 -21.48
N LEU A 664 -0.05 3.22 -20.86
CA LEU A 664 -0.04 2.80 -19.44
C LEU A 664 0.83 1.55 -19.22
N ASN A 665 0.65 0.50 -20.03
CA ASN A 665 1.40 -0.74 -19.85
C ASN A 665 2.87 -0.62 -20.26
N GLY A 666 3.14 0.01 -21.42
CA GLY A 666 4.50 0.21 -21.91
C GLY A 666 5.30 1.15 -21.02
N GLY A 667 4.68 2.24 -20.58
CA GLY A 667 5.31 3.17 -19.64
C GLY A 667 5.61 2.51 -18.29
N LEU A 668 4.67 1.75 -17.71
CA LEU A 668 4.88 1.01 -16.46
C LEU A 668 6.01 -0.03 -16.59
N LEU A 669 6.05 -0.79 -17.69
CA LEU A 669 7.10 -1.78 -17.94
C LEU A 669 8.48 -1.13 -18.06
N ILE A 670 8.58 -0.04 -18.82
CA ILE A 670 9.84 0.69 -18.98
C ILE A 670 10.26 1.32 -17.64
N MET A 671 9.35 1.96 -16.89
CA MET A 671 9.66 2.52 -15.57
C MET A 671 10.22 1.48 -14.61
N SER A 672 9.60 0.28 -14.59
CA SER A 672 10.01 -0.84 -13.74
C SER A 672 11.40 -1.35 -14.12
N PHE A 673 11.60 -1.77 -15.38
CA PHE A 673 12.83 -2.47 -15.79
C PHE A 673 14.01 -1.54 -16.08
N VAL A 674 13.77 -0.27 -16.42
CA VAL A 674 14.85 0.69 -16.73
C VAL A 674 15.28 1.46 -15.49
N THR A 675 14.36 1.80 -14.58
CA THR A 675 14.71 2.67 -13.43
C THR A 675 14.52 1.97 -12.09
N LEU A 676 13.29 1.64 -11.69
CA LEU A 676 13.00 1.25 -10.31
C LEU A 676 13.72 -0.03 -9.91
N PHE A 677 13.63 -1.07 -10.75
CA PHE A 677 14.22 -2.37 -10.47
C PHE A 677 15.76 -2.33 -10.44
N PRO A 678 16.48 -1.77 -11.45
CA PRO A 678 17.94 -1.66 -11.37
C PRO A 678 18.44 -0.80 -10.20
N VAL A 679 17.82 0.34 -9.92
CA VAL A 679 18.19 1.17 -8.76
C VAL A 679 17.97 0.40 -7.46
N GLY A 680 16.85 -0.31 -7.34
CA GLY A 680 16.56 -1.17 -6.19
C GLY A 680 17.59 -2.27 -5.98
N LEU A 681 18.03 -2.96 -7.03
CA LEU A 681 19.08 -3.99 -6.94
C LEU A 681 20.41 -3.40 -6.45
N ILE A 682 20.82 -2.26 -6.99
CA ILE A 682 22.05 -1.57 -6.56
C ILE A 682 21.91 -1.10 -5.12
N GLN A 683 20.74 -0.60 -4.72
CA GLN A 683 20.48 -0.13 -3.36
C GLN A 683 20.51 -1.26 -2.34
N ALA A 684 19.83 -2.38 -2.63
CA ALA A 684 19.86 -3.57 -1.78
C ALA A 684 21.29 -4.16 -1.68
N TRP A 685 22.07 -4.07 -2.77
CA TRP A 685 23.47 -4.49 -2.76
C TRP A 685 24.35 -3.61 -1.85
N VAL A 686 24.18 -2.28 -1.89
CA VAL A 686 24.87 -1.37 -0.96
C VAL A 686 24.43 -1.64 0.49
N SER A 687 23.14 -1.89 0.72
CA SER A 687 22.62 -2.27 2.04
C SER A 687 23.27 -3.55 2.56
N PHE A 688 23.52 -4.52 1.70
CA PHE A 688 24.21 -5.77 2.02
C PHE A 688 25.71 -5.59 2.34
N GLN A 689 26.41 -4.75 1.57
CA GLN A 689 27.86 -4.54 1.71
C GLN A 689 28.21 -3.58 2.85
N ASP A 690 27.57 -2.41 2.86
CA ASP A 690 27.98 -1.25 3.66
C ASP A 690 26.99 -0.95 4.79
N GLY A 691 25.76 -1.45 4.68
CA GLY A 691 24.66 -1.22 5.62
C GLY A 691 23.56 -0.33 5.04
N LEU A 692 22.36 -0.43 5.62
CA LEU A 692 21.19 0.28 5.09
C LEU A 692 21.34 1.81 5.20
N TRP A 693 22.02 2.30 6.25
CA TRP A 693 22.29 3.73 6.42
C TRP A 693 23.01 4.32 5.20
N ALA A 694 23.96 3.58 4.60
CA ALA A 694 24.70 3.99 3.42
C ALA A 694 23.85 3.91 2.14
N ALA A 695 23.01 2.88 2.03
CA ALA A 695 22.07 2.72 0.92
C ALA A 695 20.98 3.81 0.90
N ARG A 696 20.71 4.42 2.04
CA ARG A 696 19.70 5.48 2.24
C ARG A 696 20.31 6.87 2.39
N ASP A 697 21.63 6.99 2.35
CA ASP A 697 22.31 8.28 2.37
C ASP A 697 22.13 9.02 1.03
N ALA A 698 22.13 10.36 1.08
CA ALA A 698 22.03 11.18 -0.12
C ALA A 698 23.13 10.86 -1.16
N SER A 699 24.33 10.49 -0.70
CA SER A 699 25.45 10.12 -1.58
C SER A 699 25.18 8.90 -2.45
N PHE A 700 24.28 7.98 -2.04
CA PHE A 700 23.85 6.88 -2.89
C PHE A 700 23.14 7.40 -4.15
N PHE A 701 22.22 8.35 -3.97
CA PHE A 701 21.41 8.91 -5.05
C PHE A 701 22.22 9.83 -5.99
N GLU A 702 23.33 10.37 -5.50
CA GLU A 702 24.26 11.23 -6.25
C GLU A 702 25.28 10.44 -7.08
N ARG A 703 25.34 9.12 -6.94
CA ARG A 703 26.19 8.28 -7.81
C ARG A 703 25.79 8.46 -9.27
N THR A 704 26.77 8.61 -10.16
CA THR A 704 26.56 8.85 -11.59
C THR A 704 25.55 7.89 -12.21
N THR A 705 25.68 6.59 -11.93
CA THR A 705 24.75 5.56 -12.44
C THR A 705 23.31 5.81 -11.97
N ILE A 706 23.11 6.14 -10.69
CA ILE A 706 21.78 6.37 -10.12
C ILE A 706 21.17 7.65 -10.70
N MET A 707 21.96 8.72 -10.85
CA MET A 707 21.51 9.95 -11.50
C MET A 707 21.12 9.71 -12.97
N VAL A 708 21.86 8.91 -13.74
CA VAL A 708 21.51 8.58 -15.13
C VAL A 708 20.18 7.83 -15.18
N LEU A 709 20.02 6.78 -14.38
CA LEU A 709 18.77 5.99 -14.33
C LEU A 709 17.58 6.84 -13.87
N GLY A 710 17.79 7.75 -12.91
CA GLY A 710 16.78 8.70 -12.43
C GLY A 710 16.38 9.71 -13.50
N ASN A 711 17.32 10.26 -14.26
CA ASN A 711 17.01 11.17 -15.37
C ASN A 711 16.26 10.47 -16.51
N LEU A 712 16.64 9.23 -16.84
CA LEU A 712 15.96 8.44 -17.88
C LEU A 712 14.49 8.14 -17.53
N ARG A 713 14.13 8.18 -16.24
CA ARG A 713 12.76 7.92 -15.76
C ARG A 713 11.71 8.89 -16.33
N VAL A 714 12.12 10.09 -16.75
CA VAL A 714 11.20 11.04 -17.39
C VAL A 714 10.54 10.45 -18.64
N ILE A 715 11.22 9.56 -19.36
CA ILE A 715 10.71 8.94 -20.60
C ILE A 715 9.49 8.04 -20.30
N PRO A 716 9.58 6.98 -19.48
CA PRO A 716 8.42 6.19 -19.15
C PRO A 716 7.34 6.98 -18.42
N ASP A 717 7.68 7.93 -17.55
CA ASP A 717 6.70 8.75 -16.84
C ASP A 717 5.85 9.58 -17.83
N LEU A 718 6.49 10.20 -18.83
CA LEU A 718 5.77 10.92 -19.90
C LEU A 718 4.94 9.98 -20.77
N ILE A 719 5.39 8.76 -21.03
CA ILE A 719 4.58 7.76 -21.76
C ILE A 719 3.31 7.43 -20.97
N ILE A 720 3.41 7.21 -19.65
CA ILE A 720 2.26 6.95 -18.78
C ILE A 720 1.29 8.13 -18.82
N ILE A 721 1.79 9.37 -18.63
CA ILE A 721 0.92 10.56 -18.52
C ILE A 721 0.33 10.93 -19.87
N VAL A 722 1.18 11.14 -20.89
CA VAL A 722 0.79 11.74 -22.18
C VAL A 722 0.16 10.73 -23.12
N LEU A 723 0.64 9.47 -23.13
CA LEU A 723 0.12 8.43 -24.00
C LEU A 723 -0.83 7.48 -23.27
N GLY A 724 -0.83 7.46 -21.94
CA GLY A 724 -1.69 6.61 -21.12
C GLY A 724 -2.92 7.34 -20.57
N VAL A 725 -2.69 8.25 -19.63
CA VAL A 725 -3.74 8.90 -18.84
C VAL A 725 -4.49 9.98 -19.63
N LEU A 726 -3.78 10.87 -20.33
CA LEU A 726 -4.41 11.95 -21.11
C LEU A 726 -5.36 11.44 -22.21
N PRO A 727 -5.04 10.38 -22.98
CA PRO A 727 -5.97 9.82 -23.95
C PRO A 727 -7.20 9.21 -23.29
N LEU A 728 -7.06 8.57 -22.12
CA LEU A 728 -8.20 8.07 -21.35
C LEU A 728 -9.10 9.23 -20.89
N ALA A 729 -8.51 10.30 -20.33
CA ALA A 729 -9.24 11.49 -19.92
C ALA A 729 -9.98 12.11 -21.12
N TYR A 730 -9.26 12.33 -22.22
CA TYR A 730 -9.84 12.85 -23.46
C TYR A 730 -11.00 11.99 -23.96
N PHE A 731 -10.87 10.66 -23.94
CA PHE A 731 -11.93 9.74 -24.33
C PHE A 731 -13.20 9.94 -23.48
N LEU A 732 -13.07 9.99 -22.16
CA LEU A 732 -14.21 10.14 -21.26
C LEU A 732 -14.88 11.52 -21.42
N PHE A 733 -14.10 12.60 -21.43
CA PHE A 733 -14.65 13.95 -21.62
C PHE A 733 -15.30 14.16 -22.99
N LYS A 734 -14.71 13.60 -24.06
CA LYS A 734 -15.27 13.67 -25.42
C LYS A 734 -16.61 12.94 -25.53
N THR A 735 -16.76 11.81 -24.84
CA THR A 735 -17.95 10.95 -24.96
C THR A 735 -19.02 11.22 -23.92
N TYR A 736 -18.72 11.97 -22.85
CA TYR A 736 -19.68 12.34 -21.82
C TYR A 736 -20.90 13.16 -22.33
N PRO A 737 -20.80 14.08 -23.29
CA PRO A 737 -21.99 14.72 -23.88
C PRO A 737 -22.82 13.76 -24.75
N ARG A 738 -22.34 12.53 -24.96
CA ARG A 738 -22.89 11.52 -25.89
C ARG A 738 -23.38 10.27 -25.16
N LEU A 739 -23.73 10.40 -23.88
CA LEU A 739 -24.39 9.34 -23.13
C LEU A 739 -25.79 9.06 -23.72
N LYS A 740 -26.28 7.84 -23.50
CA LYS A 740 -27.64 7.44 -23.85
C LYS A 740 -28.68 8.20 -23.02
N ALA A 741 -29.92 8.21 -23.51
CA ALA A 741 -31.03 8.80 -22.78
C ALA A 741 -31.43 7.94 -21.56
N VAL A 742 -31.99 8.61 -20.55
CA VAL A 742 -32.65 7.94 -19.42
C VAL A 742 -34.08 7.64 -19.83
N GLU A 743 -34.41 6.35 -19.90
CA GLU A 743 -35.77 5.89 -20.29
C GLU A 743 -36.40 4.95 -19.26
N ILE A 744 -35.62 4.50 -18.27
CA ILE A 744 -36.09 3.71 -17.12
C ILE A 744 -36.25 4.66 -15.94
N LYS A 745 -37.47 4.97 -15.54
CA LYS A 745 -37.75 5.96 -14.49
C LYS A 745 -37.61 5.38 -13.08
N ASP A 746 -37.60 6.28 -12.09
CA ASP A 746 -37.64 5.93 -10.68
C ASP A 746 -38.78 4.96 -10.35
N GLY A 747 -38.42 3.80 -9.82
CA GLY A 747 -39.36 2.75 -9.45
C GLY A 747 -39.74 1.82 -10.61
N GLU A 748 -39.23 1.98 -11.82
CA GLU A 748 -39.49 1.05 -12.94
C GLU A 748 -38.59 -0.19 -12.88
N SER A 749 -39.14 -1.31 -13.38
CA SER A 749 -38.39 -2.57 -13.55
C SER A 749 -37.42 -2.44 -14.72
N VAL A 750 -36.15 -2.75 -14.46
CA VAL A 750 -35.10 -2.80 -15.47
C VAL A 750 -35.26 -4.07 -16.31
N TRP A 751 -35.63 -5.19 -15.69
CA TRP A 751 -35.78 -6.47 -16.41
C TRP A 751 -36.97 -6.46 -17.38
N ASP A 752 -38.12 -5.91 -16.95
CA ASP A 752 -39.32 -5.82 -17.81
C ASP A 752 -39.02 -4.97 -19.06
N LYS A 753 -38.30 -3.86 -18.87
CA LYS A 753 -37.85 -2.97 -19.96
C LYS A 753 -36.85 -3.64 -20.89
N MET A 754 -36.05 -4.60 -20.39
CA MET A 754 -35.11 -5.38 -21.20
C MET A 754 -35.73 -6.64 -21.82
N GLY A 755 -36.99 -6.96 -21.53
CA GLY A 755 -37.60 -8.23 -21.94
C GLY A 755 -36.92 -9.46 -21.33
N ILE A 756 -36.29 -9.29 -20.16
CA ILE A 756 -35.60 -10.35 -19.44
C ILE A 756 -36.59 -10.98 -18.46
N ASN A 757 -36.94 -12.25 -18.69
CA ASN A 757 -37.57 -13.10 -17.69
C ASN A 757 -36.46 -13.89 -16.99
N LEU A 758 -36.11 -13.49 -15.76
CA LEU A 758 -35.13 -14.17 -14.90
C LEU A 758 -35.80 -15.13 -13.93
#